data_AF-A0A843IL43-F1
#
_entry.id   AF-A0A843IL43-F1
#
_cell.length_a   1.000
_cell.length_b   1.000
_cell.length_c   1.000
_cell.angle_alpha   90.00
_cell.angle_beta   90.00
_cell.angle_gamma   90.00
#
_symmetry.space_group_name_H-M   'P 1'
#
loop_
_entity.id
_entity.type
_entity.pdbx_description
1 polymer ?
#
loop_
_entity_poly.entity_id
_entity_poly.type
_entity_poly.pdbx_seq_one_letter_code
_entity_poly.pdbx_strand_id
1 'polypeptide(L)'
;MNIEDILNGARTAFIDSDYNSSSDFRPKLLYNDNENKVINSIKDELRECEEFIFSSAFITMGGITPLLEDFIYLEKHNIKGKILTTDYLYFTEPKALKKLQSFNNIEVKLYSQENEGFHTKGYIFKNNDSYKAIVGSSNLTMNALSVNKEWNIEFTSLNEGEMLTDLINEFETLWQEADDLGDVLPEYEKIYNDNKNFKEIRKITKKLKDTHIKDLTPNIMQEEFLSNLRDLIKHGENRAILVSATGTGKTYASAFAVKDFNPKRFLFLVHREQIAKQSINAYKNIFPNHEDFGLVSGTSKQFNKNYVFATIQTMSKDDIFTQYDRNHFDYIIIDEVHKAGALSYQKIFQYFQPKFWLGMTASPERTDGFNIYDLFDNNIAHEIRLQEALEEDLLCPFHYFGITDVEFEDNTIDDDFTDFNLLASEKRVNYLLEKSDFYGYSGDRRKALVFCSRKKEAELLAKEFNKRGYASQFLSGDDSQEKRLEAIDRLTNDDNPHNLEFIFTVDIFNEGVDIPEINQVLLVRPTESPIIFIQQLGRGLRKYQNKEYVVILDFIGNYKNNFMIPIALSGDRSYDKDKIRKYLMEGNKIIPGASSINFDEISRKRIYESINNTSFSRKALFKEKYNQLKYKLGRIPSLYDFAINAEFNPELILNHKDYPTYYTFLKDIDDDYNREISDGELDSLKLISKKLLKGIRPHELIILECLKYNKYFTVGQIEKCLKDNFGLENQFDSVRGAINFLSLNFYLKEKGEGYQANTITNVVGNPVNLFFNYDDDVFKNLKNNKDYKFEISDHFKASLSNPAYYDHLNDALKYAFHKYETVYKSDDSFKLYEKYSREDVLRILNWDYFMNGQNIGGYKIKYNTCPIFVTYNKSEDISETINYADHFIDKNTFSWMSRNNRRTSSPELEPLINYTDLDVELFIQKNNDEGIEFYYIGKLTPLKYKQVFRNINDKDQPIVNFTFEILSEVKDELYSYFVKD
;
A
#
# COMPACT_ATOMS: atom_id res chain seq x y z
N MET A 1 -31.02 -12.12 14.63
CA MET A 1 -30.14 -13.09 13.94
C MET A 1 -30.97 -14.33 13.62
N ASN A 2 -30.92 -14.89 12.40
CA ASN A 2 -31.72 -16.06 12.04
C ASN A 2 -30.91 -17.34 12.33
N ILE A 3 -31.46 -18.29 13.10
CA ILE A 3 -30.82 -19.59 13.40
C ILE A 3 -30.39 -20.31 12.11
N GLU A 4 -31.15 -20.07 11.06
CA GLU A 4 -30.91 -20.58 9.71
C GLU A 4 -29.53 -20.20 9.16
N ASP A 5 -29.02 -19.00 9.47
CA ASP A 5 -27.71 -18.53 8.96
C ASP A 5 -26.56 -19.36 9.55
N ILE A 6 -26.63 -19.69 10.85
CA ILE A 6 -25.64 -20.53 11.53
C ILE A 6 -25.74 -21.98 11.05
N LEU A 7 -26.96 -22.51 10.85
CA LEU A 7 -27.14 -23.86 10.31
C LEU A 7 -26.60 -23.98 8.88
N ASN A 8 -26.83 -22.96 8.06
CA ASN A 8 -26.32 -22.90 6.70
C ASN A 8 -24.79 -22.77 6.70
N GLY A 9 -24.22 -21.90 7.53
CA GLY A 9 -22.76 -21.76 7.68
C GLY A 9 -22.09 -23.06 8.15
N ALA A 10 -22.68 -23.76 9.12
CA ALA A 10 -22.20 -25.06 9.60
C ALA A 10 -22.31 -26.14 8.52
N ARG A 11 -23.41 -26.17 7.75
CA ARG A 11 -23.55 -27.06 6.60
C ARG A 11 -22.46 -26.81 5.57
N THR A 12 -22.19 -25.55 5.23
CA THR A 12 -21.14 -25.22 4.26
C THR A 12 -19.74 -25.60 4.76
N ALA A 13 -19.43 -25.35 6.03
CA ALA A 13 -18.11 -25.64 6.59
C ALA A 13 -17.84 -27.13 6.80
N PHE A 14 -18.83 -27.89 7.28
CA PHE A 14 -18.62 -29.27 7.76
C PHE A 14 -19.22 -30.36 6.86
N ILE A 15 -20.13 -30.01 5.93
CA ILE A 15 -20.87 -30.99 5.13
C ILE A 15 -20.64 -30.80 3.63
N ASP A 16 -20.82 -29.57 3.11
CA ASP A 16 -20.89 -29.30 1.67
C ASP A 16 -20.31 -27.93 1.32
N SER A 17 -19.06 -27.89 0.85
CA SER A 17 -18.37 -26.65 0.51
C SER A 17 -19.02 -25.84 -0.61
N ASP A 18 -19.88 -26.49 -1.42
CA ASP A 18 -20.54 -25.86 -2.57
C ASP A 18 -21.90 -25.24 -2.17
N TYR A 19 -22.33 -25.41 -0.91
CA TYR A 19 -23.55 -24.80 -0.39
C TYR A 19 -23.35 -23.31 -0.09
N ASN A 20 -24.22 -22.46 -0.62
CA ASN A 20 -24.13 -21.01 -0.40
C ASN A 20 -24.63 -20.62 0.99
N SER A 21 -23.78 -19.94 1.77
CA SER A 21 -24.08 -19.44 3.12
C SER A 21 -23.31 -18.16 3.39
N SER A 22 -23.83 -17.27 4.23
CA SER A 22 -23.10 -16.07 4.69
C SER A 22 -21.77 -16.46 5.36
N SER A 23 -20.69 -15.74 5.04
CA SER A 23 -19.38 -16.05 5.59
C SER A 23 -19.28 -15.69 7.07
N ASP A 24 -20.00 -14.66 7.53
CA ASP A 24 -20.00 -14.19 8.93
C ASP A 24 -20.39 -15.30 9.96
N PHE A 25 -21.13 -16.32 9.51
CA PHE A 25 -21.60 -17.43 10.35
C PHE A 25 -20.94 -18.78 10.03
N ARG A 26 -20.10 -18.83 9.00
CA ARG A 26 -19.39 -20.04 8.60
C ARG A 26 -18.17 -20.23 9.51
N PRO A 27 -17.97 -21.42 10.10
CA PRO A 27 -16.70 -21.75 10.74
C PRO A 27 -15.53 -21.71 9.75
N LYS A 28 -14.43 -21.06 10.12
CA LYS A 28 -13.27 -20.81 9.23
C LYS A 28 -11.97 -21.25 9.90
N LEU A 29 -11.03 -21.71 9.07
CA LEU A 29 -9.64 -21.95 9.49
C LEU A 29 -8.85 -20.64 9.32
N LEU A 30 -8.33 -20.10 10.42
CA LEU A 30 -7.44 -18.96 10.43
C LEU A 30 -5.99 -19.41 10.56
N TYR A 31 -5.14 -18.94 9.65
CA TYR A 31 -3.71 -19.23 9.61
C TYR A 31 -2.95 -18.03 9.04
N ASN A 32 -1.64 -17.98 9.28
CA ASN A 32 -0.79 -16.92 8.73
C ASN A 32 -0.16 -17.34 7.40
N ASP A 33 -0.38 -16.53 6.37
CA ASP A 33 0.31 -16.56 5.08
C ASP A 33 0.60 -15.12 4.59
N ASN A 34 0.88 -14.95 3.30
CA ASN A 34 1.20 -13.63 2.76
C ASN A 34 -0.03 -12.71 2.65
N GLU A 35 -1.25 -13.26 2.65
CA GLU A 35 -2.51 -12.53 2.46
C GLU A 35 -3.35 -12.47 3.75
N ASN A 36 -3.18 -13.45 4.64
CA ASN A 36 -4.00 -13.68 5.82
C ASN A 36 -3.14 -13.65 7.08
N LYS A 37 -3.63 -12.96 8.12
CA LYS A 37 -3.02 -12.93 9.45
C LYS A 37 -4.09 -13.05 10.52
N VAL A 38 -3.82 -13.87 11.54
CA VAL A 38 -4.74 -14.07 12.68
C VAL A 38 -5.03 -12.74 13.39
N ILE A 39 -4.06 -11.83 13.45
CA ILE A 39 -4.25 -10.51 14.06
C ILE A 39 -5.35 -9.70 13.39
N ASN A 40 -5.54 -9.84 12.07
CA ASN A 40 -6.51 -9.06 11.34
C ASN A 40 -7.93 -9.51 11.70
N SER A 41 -8.18 -10.82 11.80
CA SER A 41 -9.44 -11.37 12.31
C SER A 41 -9.73 -10.89 13.73
N ILE A 42 -8.73 -10.92 14.63
CA ILE A 42 -8.91 -10.40 16.00
C ILE A 42 -9.29 -8.91 16.00
N LYS A 43 -8.64 -8.08 15.16
CA LYS A 43 -8.96 -6.65 15.06
C LYS A 43 -10.35 -6.39 14.50
N ASP A 44 -10.75 -7.15 13.49
CA ASP A 44 -12.07 -7.05 12.87
C ASP A 44 -13.15 -7.37 13.93
N GLU A 45 -12.96 -8.44 14.71
CA GLU A 45 -13.90 -8.81 15.78
C GLU A 45 -13.90 -7.86 16.98
N LEU A 46 -12.74 -7.32 17.38
CA LEU A 46 -12.69 -6.31 18.44
C LEU A 46 -13.53 -5.07 18.08
N ARG A 47 -13.57 -4.66 16.81
CA ARG A 47 -14.31 -3.47 16.37
C ARG A 47 -15.82 -3.65 16.32
N GLU A 48 -16.31 -4.88 16.36
CA GLU A 48 -17.74 -5.19 16.27
C GLU A 48 -18.35 -5.68 17.59
N CYS A 49 -17.51 -6.01 18.58
CA CYS A 49 -17.94 -6.60 19.83
C CYS A 49 -18.48 -5.61 20.87
N GLU A 50 -19.35 -6.12 21.75
CA GLU A 50 -19.88 -5.43 22.94
C GLU A 50 -19.11 -5.82 24.22
N GLU A 51 -18.45 -6.97 24.19
CA GLU A 51 -17.60 -7.51 25.26
C GLU A 51 -16.61 -8.52 24.66
N PHE A 52 -15.41 -8.62 25.22
CA PHE A 52 -14.42 -9.62 24.78
C PHE A 52 -13.74 -10.35 25.95
N ILE A 53 -13.34 -11.59 25.69
CA ILE A 53 -12.62 -12.45 26.63
C ILE A 53 -11.42 -13.05 25.93
N PHE A 54 -10.22 -12.78 26.43
CA PHE A 54 -8.98 -13.40 25.97
C PHE A 54 -8.43 -14.33 27.03
N SER A 55 -8.09 -15.55 26.62
CA SER A 55 -7.38 -16.54 27.42
C SER A 55 -6.12 -16.93 26.65
N SER A 56 -4.97 -16.40 27.06
CA SER A 56 -3.71 -16.60 26.35
C SER A 56 -2.58 -16.90 27.30
N ALA A 57 -1.95 -18.05 27.11
CA ALA A 57 -0.83 -18.49 27.93
C ALA A 57 0.34 -17.50 27.92
N PHE A 58 0.63 -16.92 26.76
CA PHE A 58 1.78 -16.03 26.57
C PHE A 58 1.37 -14.69 25.99
N ILE A 59 1.68 -13.61 26.72
CA ILE A 59 1.42 -12.23 26.29
C ILE A 59 2.74 -11.45 26.26
N THR A 60 3.02 -10.81 25.13
CA THR A 60 4.22 -9.97 24.93
C THR A 60 3.82 -8.58 24.44
N MET A 61 4.68 -7.59 24.68
CA MET A 61 4.50 -6.24 24.14
C MET A 61 4.39 -6.26 22.62
N GLY A 62 5.16 -7.10 21.92
CA GLY A 62 5.07 -7.23 20.46
C GLY A 62 3.72 -7.76 19.99
N GLY A 63 3.02 -8.57 20.80
CA GLY A 63 1.66 -9.05 20.47
C GLY A 63 0.58 -8.00 20.71
N ILE A 64 0.72 -7.17 21.76
CA ILE A 64 -0.31 -6.17 22.12
C ILE A 64 -0.09 -4.81 21.46
N THR A 65 1.14 -4.45 21.09
CA THR A 65 1.45 -3.14 20.49
C THR A 65 0.59 -2.86 19.25
N PRO A 66 0.43 -3.80 18.29
CA PRO A 66 -0.42 -3.58 17.12
C PRO A 66 -1.92 -3.40 17.42
N LEU A 67 -2.38 -3.78 18.62
CA LEU A 67 -3.79 -3.74 19.06
C LEU A 67 -4.09 -2.50 19.92
N LEU A 68 -3.10 -1.65 20.20
CA LEU A 68 -3.28 -0.51 21.12
C LEU A 68 -4.34 0.49 20.66
N GLU A 69 -4.44 0.76 19.35
CA GLU A 69 -5.49 1.63 18.80
C GLU A 69 -6.88 1.01 18.95
N ASP A 70 -6.98 -0.31 18.78
CA ASP A 70 -8.25 -1.01 18.96
C ASP A 70 -8.65 -1.00 20.44
N PHE A 71 -7.72 -1.19 21.39
CA PHE A 71 -8.01 -1.03 22.82
C PHE A 71 -8.41 0.39 23.22
N ILE A 72 -7.78 1.43 22.64
CA ILE A 72 -8.23 2.83 22.83
C ILE A 72 -9.66 3.01 22.33
N TYR A 73 -9.98 2.44 21.17
CA TYR A 73 -11.34 2.49 20.61
C TYR A 73 -12.35 1.84 21.56
N LEU A 74 -12.05 0.65 22.09
CA LEU A 74 -12.91 -0.06 23.03
C LEU A 74 -13.14 0.73 24.32
N GLU A 75 -12.08 1.35 24.86
CA GLU A 75 -12.18 2.16 26.08
C GLU A 75 -13.08 3.37 25.86
N LYS A 76 -12.93 4.08 24.74
CA LYS A 76 -13.78 5.22 24.37
C LYS A 76 -15.26 4.84 24.23
N HIS A 77 -15.54 3.62 23.81
CA HIS A 77 -16.90 3.08 23.66
C HIS A 77 -17.39 2.31 24.88
N ASN A 78 -16.60 2.28 25.96
CA ASN A 78 -16.92 1.57 27.21
C ASN A 78 -17.23 0.07 27.02
N ILE A 79 -16.58 -0.55 26.02
CA ILE A 79 -16.66 -1.99 25.75
C ILE A 79 -15.74 -2.73 26.72
N LYS A 80 -16.28 -3.68 27.48
CA LYS A 80 -15.53 -4.36 28.55
C LYS A 80 -14.74 -5.55 28.03
N GLY A 81 -13.58 -5.78 28.64
CA GLY A 81 -12.70 -6.89 28.32
C GLY A 81 -12.20 -7.63 29.55
N LYS A 82 -12.08 -8.97 29.45
CA LYS A 82 -11.36 -9.80 30.42
C LYS A 82 -10.18 -10.48 29.75
N ILE A 83 -9.00 -10.44 30.37
CA ILE A 83 -7.79 -11.08 29.86
C ILE A 83 -7.20 -11.98 30.95
N LEU A 84 -7.15 -13.27 30.67
CA LEU A 84 -6.55 -14.27 31.53
C LEU A 84 -5.22 -14.76 30.93
N THR A 85 -4.19 -14.83 31.77
CA THR A 85 -2.87 -15.33 31.40
C THR A 85 -2.24 -16.10 32.56
N THR A 86 -0.99 -16.53 32.40
CA THR A 86 -0.27 -17.34 33.39
C THR A 86 1.20 -16.91 33.52
N ASP A 87 1.81 -17.32 34.61
CA ASP A 87 3.25 -17.24 34.84
C ASP A 87 4.03 -18.43 34.25
N TYR A 88 3.36 -19.40 33.62
CA TYR A 88 3.96 -20.58 33.00
C TYR A 88 5.20 -20.24 32.15
N LEU A 89 6.31 -20.95 32.40
CA LEU A 89 7.64 -20.75 31.77
C LEU A 89 8.24 -19.34 31.89
N TYR A 90 7.61 -18.47 32.69
CA TYR A 90 7.98 -17.07 32.89
C TYR A 90 8.17 -16.35 31.55
N PHE A 91 7.23 -16.56 30.63
CA PHE A 91 7.30 -16.02 29.27
C PHE A 91 6.51 -14.71 29.12
N THR A 92 5.36 -14.60 29.78
CA THR A 92 4.51 -13.40 29.73
C THR A 92 5.26 -12.17 30.24
N GLU A 93 5.26 -11.08 29.48
CA GLU A 93 6.05 -9.90 29.82
C GLU A 93 5.32 -9.03 30.87
N PRO A 94 5.93 -8.70 32.03
CA PRO A 94 5.31 -7.82 33.03
C PRO A 94 4.94 -6.45 32.46
N LYS A 95 5.75 -5.90 31.56
CA LYS A 95 5.46 -4.64 30.85
C LYS A 95 4.19 -4.71 30.00
N ALA A 96 3.89 -5.86 29.40
CA ALA A 96 2.66 -6.06 28.63
C ALA A 96 1.43 -6.09 29.55
N LEU A 97 1.53 -6.77 30.69
CA LEU A 97 0.48 -6.82 31.69
C LEU A 97 0.17 -5.43 32.28
N LYS A 98 1.21 -4.65 32.64
CA LYS A 98 1.07 -3.25 33.07
C LYS A 98 0.36 -2.41 32.02
N LYS A 99 0.70 -2.61 30.75
CA LYS A 99 0.07 -1.86 29.65
C LYS A 99 -1.41 -2.20 29.49
N LEU A 100 -1.77 -3.49 29.54
CA LEU A 100 -3.17 -3.91 29.49
C LEU A 100 -3.98 -3.39 30.69
N GLN A 101 -3.39 -3.43 31.89
CA GLN A 101 -4.01 -2.91 33.12
C GLN A 101 -4.19 -1.38 33.11
N SER A 102 -3.51 -0.65 32.21
CA SER A 102 -3.68 0.81 32.09
C SER A 102 -5.01 1.24 31.46
N PHE A 103 -5.73 0.31 30.82
CA PHE A 103 -7.05 0.56 30.24
C PHE A 103 -8.15 0.31 31.27
N ASN A 104 -9.04 1.28 31.47
CA ASN A 104 -10.06 1.21 32.53
C ASN A 104 -11.16 0.17 32.25
N ASN A 105 -11.32 -0.24 30.99
CA ASN A 105 -12.31 -1.20 30.53
C ASN A 105 -11.79 -2.64 30.45
N ILE A 106 -10.49 -2.88 30.73
CA ILE A 106 -9.86 -4.21 30.63
C ILE A 106 -9.45 -4.71 32.01
N GLU A 107 -10.00 -5.84 32.42
CA GLU A 107 -9.59 -6.57 33.62
C GLU A 107 -8.57 -7.64 33.24
N VAL A 108 -7.46 -7.73 33.99
CA VAL A 108 -6.39 -8.70 33.73
C VAL A 108 -6.15 -9.52 34.99
N LYS A 109 -6.11 -10.85 34.85
CA LYS A 109 -5.79 -11.79 35.92
C LYS A 109 -4.66 -12.74 35.54
N LEU A 110 -3.93 -13.20 36.55
CA LEU A 110 -2.80 -14.12 36.39
C LEU A 110 -3.11 -15.44 37.11
N TYR A 111 -3.16 -16.53 36.35
CA TYR A 111 -3.29 -17.88 36.88
C TYR A 111 -1.91 -18.43 37.24
N SER A 112 -1.56 -18.43 38.53
CA SER A 112 -0.30 -18.93 39.08
C SER A 112 -0.56 -20.24 39.84
N GLN A 113 -0.35 -21.39 39.18
CA GLN A 113 -0.38 -22.69 39.87
C GLN A 113 0.84 -23.54 39.49
N GLU A 114 1.56 -24.03 40.51
CA GLU A 114 2.85 -24.73 40.35
C GLU A 114 2.75 -26.11 39.68
N ASN A 115 1.55 -26.72 39.58
CA ASN A 115 1.40 -28.13 39.20
C ASN A 115 0.57 -28.41 37.95
N GLU A 116 -0.11 -27.44 37.34
CA GLU A 116 -0.94 -27.63 36.15
C GLU A 116 -0.59 -26.65 35.02
N GLY A 117 -0.48 -27.17 33.79
CA GLY A 117 -0.04 -26.37 32.64
C GLY A 117 -1.18 -25.54 32.05
N PHE A 118 -1.32 -24.28 32.48
CA PHE A 118 -2.15 -23.31 31.75
C PHE A 118 -1.52 -23.02 30.39
N HIS A 119 -2.12 -23.54 29.32
CA HIS A 119 -1.64 -23.33 27.96
C HIS A 119 -2.79 -23.03 26.98
N THR A 120 -3.85 -22.39 27.46
CA THR A 120 -4.99 -21.99 26.64
C THR A 120 -4.60 -20.93 25.60
N LYS A 121 -5.34 -20.92 24.48
CA LYS A 121 -5.38 -19.86 23.47
C LYS A 121 -6.81 -19.76 22.95
N GLY A 122 -7.56 -18.81 23.47
CA GLY A 122 -8.95 -18.55 23.11
C GLY A 122 -9.23 -17.06 23.09
N TYR A 123 -9.92 -16.60 22.06
CA TYR A 123 -10.37 -15.23 21.89
C TYR A 123 -11.87 -15.27 21.63
N ILE A 124 -12.66 -14.67 22.51
CA ILE A 124 -14.12 -14.72 22.47
C ILE A 124 -14.63 -13.29 22.38
N PHE A 125 -15.58 -13.06 21.49
CA PHE A 125 -16.17 -11.76 21.20
C PHE A 125 -17.68 -11.92 21.25
N LYS A 126 -18.34 -11.05 22.02
CA LYS A 126 -19.79 -11.06 22.17
C LYS A 126 -20.42 -9.97 21.31
N ASN A 127 -21.37 -10.34 20.47
CA ASN A 127 -22.09 -9.43 19.57
C ASN A 127 -23.61 -9.64 19.74
N ASN A 128 -24.30 -8.76 20.47
CA ASN A 128 -25.73 -8.89 20.77
C ASN A 128 -26.09 -10.27 21.38
N ASP A 129 -26.80 -11.12 20.60
CA ASP A 129 -27.29 -12.45 20.98
C ASP A 129 -26.39 -13.60 20.51
N SER A 130 -25.19 -13.30 19.98
CA SER A 130 -24.23 -14.30 19.52
C SER A 130 -22.81 -14.02 19.99
N TYR A 131 -21.97 -15.03 19.84
CA TYR A 131 -20.55 -14.96 20.11
C TYR A 131 -19.77 -15.45 18.89
N LYS A 132 -18.63 -14.82 18.65
CA LYS A 132 -17.57 -15.36 17.80
C LYS A 132 -16.42 -15.79 18.69
N ALA A 133 -15.89 -16.98 18.43
CA ALA A 133 -14.76 -17.52 19.17
C ALA A 133 -13.67 -18.00 18.22
N ILE A 134 -12.43 -17.63 18.52
CA ILE A 134 -11.22 -18.09 17.85
C ILE A 134 -10.44 -18.94 18.85
N VAL A 135 -10.25 -20.22 18.55
CA VAL A 135 -9.53 -21.16 19.41
C VAL A 135 -8.48 -21.91 18.59
N GLY A 136 -7.26 -22.01 19.11
CA GLY A 136 -6.17 -22.64 18.35
C GLY A 136 -4.81 -22.60 19.02
N SER A 137 -3.79 -22.34 18.22
CA SER A 137 -2.38 -22.35 18.65
C SER A 137 -1.78 -20.95 18.85
N SER A 138 -2.44 -19.89 18.36
CA SER A 138 -1.92 -18.51 18.42
C SER A 138 -1.95 -17.92 19.83
N ASN A 139 -0.79 -17.59 20.38
CA ASN A 139 -0.68 -16.75 21.59
C ASN A 139 -0.71 -15.26 21.23
N LEU A 140 -0.89 -14.37 22.22
CA LEU A 140 -0.73 -12.91 22.07
C LEU A 140 0.75 -12.50 21.96
N THR A 141 1.39 -13.00 20.90
CA THR A 141 2.77 -12.72 20.54
C THR A 141 2.87 -12.31 19.08
N MET A 142 3.79 -11.41 18.77
CA MET A 142 3.95 -10.82 17.43
C MET A 142 4.02 -11.89 16.32
N ASN A 143 4.86 -12.92 16.51
CA ASN A 143 5.05 -13.95 15.50
C ASN A 143 3.85 -14.90 15.39
N ALA A 144 3.21 -15.30 16.50
CA ALA A 144 2.05 -16.18 16.45
C ALA A 144 0.84 -15.54 15.77
N LEU A 145 0.70 -14.22 15.89
CA LEU A 145 -0.43 -13.50 15.30
C LEU A 145 -0.23 -13.13 13.82
N SER A 146 0.99 -13.27 13.28
CA SER A 146 1.31 -12.68 11.96
C SER A 146 2.28 -13.46 11.07
N VAL A 147 3.12 -14.36 11.60
CA VAL A 147 4.23 -14.97 10.82
C VAL A 147 4.27 -16.49 10.95
N ASN A 148 4.17 -17.01 12.18
CA ASN A 148 4.24 -18.44 12.43
C ASN A 148 3.10 -19.17 11.73
N LYS A 149 3.36 -20.40 11.32
CA LYS A 149 2.30 -21.30 10.85
C LYS A 149 1.47 -21.76 12.05
N GLU A 150 0.32 -21.11 12.22
CA GLU A 150 -0.64 -21.36 13.28
C GLU A 150 -1.93 -21.90 12.67
N TRP A 151 -2.65 -22.74 13.42
CA TRP A 151 -4.00 -23.17 13.06
C TRP A 151 -4.96 -22.73 14.16
N ASN A 152 -5.93 -21.90 13.79
CA ASN A 152 -7.01 -21.50 14.67
C ASN A 152 -8.34 -21.73 13.97
N ILE A 153 -9.36 -22.09 14.73
CA ILE A 153 -10.72 -22.22 14.24
C ILE A 153 -11.50 -21.02 14.76
N GLU A 154 -12.06 -20.25 13.84
CA GLU A 154 -13.07 -19.24 14.11
C GLU A 154 -14.45 -19.87 13.93
N PHE A 155 -15.35 -19.65 14.88
CA PHE A 155 -16.73 -20.09 14.75
C PHE A 155 -17.69 -19.12 15.43
N THR A 156 -18.91 -19.05 14.90
CA THR A 156 -20.01 -18.28 15.47
C THR A 156 -20.95 -19.22 16.23
N SER A 157 -21.41 -18.79 17.40
CA SER A 157 -22.30 -19.56 18.26
C SER A 157 -23.37 -18.67 18.89
N LEU A 158 -24.55 -19.24 19.16
CA LEU A 158 -25.57 -18.59 19.97
C LEU A 158 -25.26 -18.79 21.45
N ASN A 159 -25.89 -18.00 22.32
CA ASN A 159 -25.72 -18.08 23.78
C ASN A 159 -25.93 -19.49 24.36
N GLU A 160 -26.79 -20.31 23.73
CA GLU A 160 -27.16 -21.66 24.18
C GLU A 160 -26.30 -22.76 23.51
N GLY A 161 -25.29 -22.38 22.71
CA GLY A 161 -24.40 -23.33 22.05
C GLY A 161 -23.54 -24.09 23.06
N GLU A 162 -23.51 -25.42 22.96
CA GLU A 162 -22.76 -26.32 23.87
C GLU A 162 -21.27 -25.95 23.91
N MET A 163 -20.61 -25.87 22.75
CA MET A 163 -19.18 -25.55 22.63
C MET A 163 -18.82 -24.20 23.27
N LEU A 164 -19.67 -23.18 23.07
CA LEU A 164 -19.46 -21.86 23.67
C LEU A 164 -19.64 -21.92 25.19
N THR A 165 -20.69 -22.60 25.65
CA THR A 165 -21.01 -22.76 27.07
C THR A 165 -19.86 -23.43 27.80
N ASP A 166 -19.30 -24.51 27.24
CA ASP A 166 -18.14 -25.20 27.81
C ASP A 166 -16.91 -24.28 27.86
N LEU A 167 -16.65 -23.54 26.77
CA LEU A 167 -15.52 -22.59 26.69
C LEU A 167 -15.62 -21.48 27.75
N ILE A 168 -16.80 -20.89 27.92
CA ILE A 168 -17.05 -19.83 28.91
C ILE A 168 -17.00 -20.39 30.33
N ASN A 169 -17.59 -21.56 30.60
CA ASN A 169 -17.57 -22.19 31.92
C ASN A 169 -16.14 -22.53 32.37
N GLU A 170 -15.32 -23.07 31.47
CA GLU A 170 -13.90 -23.33 31.72
C GLU A 170 -13.16 -22.02 32.01
N PHE A 171 -13.39 -20.99 31.18
CA PHE A 171 -12.79 -19.67 31.42
C PHE A 171 -13.16 -19.09 32.78
N GLU A 172 -14.44 -19.08 33.15
CA GLU A 172 -14.91 -18.52 34.42
C GLU A 172 -14.39 -19.32 35.63
N THR A 173 -14.20 -20.63 35.48
CA THR A 173 -13.54 -21.46 36.51
C THR A 173 -12.11 -21.00 36.73
N LEU A 174 -11.32 -20.91 35.65
CA LEU A 174 -9.93 -20.44 35.72
C LEU A 174 -9.84 -18.98 36.19
N TRP A 175 -10.81 -18.15 35.83
CA TRP A 175 -10.89 -16.74 36.22
C TRP A 175 -11.15 -16.53 37.72
N GLN A 176 -11.96 -17.42 38.33
CA GLN A 176 -12.24 -17.42 39.77
C GLN A 176 -11.04 -17.92 40.58
N GLU A 177 -10.26 -18.85 40.02
CA GLU A 177 -9.04 -19.36 40.64
C GLU A 177 -7.83 -18.45 40.45
N ALA A 178 -7.85 -17.58 39.44
CA ALA A 178 -6.74 -16.69 39.13
C ALA A 178 -6.65 -15.49 40.09
N ASP A 179 -5.42 -15.08 40.35
CA ASP A 179 -5.11 -13.95 41.20
C ASP A 179 -5.32 -12.61 40.48
N ASP A 180 -5.72 -11.61 41.25
CA ASP A 180 -5.78 -10.24 40.77
C ASP A 180 -4.37 -9.74 40.45
N LEU A 181 -4.17 -9.22 39.24
CA LEU A 181 -2.84 -8.89 38.73
C LEU A 181 -2.08 -7.92 39.66
N GLY A 182 -2.77 -6.97 40.29
CA GLY A 182 -2.16 -5.98 41.18
C GLY A 182 -1.43 -6.60 42.38
N ASP A 183 -1.90 -7.75 42.87
CA ASP A 183 -1.36 -8.40 44.06
C ASP A 183 -0.11 -9.25 43.73
N VAL A 184 -0.07 -9.88 42.55
CA VAL A 184 0.99 -10.83 42.17
C VAL A 184 2.05 -10.25 41.24
N LEU A 185 1.74 -9.17 40.50
CA LEU A 185 2.64 -8.59 39.50
C LEU A 185 4.02 -8.18 40.04
N PRO A 186 4.17 -7.57 41.24
CA PRO A 186 5.50 -7.20 41.75
C PRO A 186 6.42 -8.41 41.99
N GLU A 187 5.86 -9.52 42.49
CA GLU A 187 6.61 -10.76 42.71
C GLU A 187 6.92 -11.45 41.37
N TYR A 188 5.92 -11.55 40.49
CA TYR A 188 6.10 -12.12 39.15
C TYR A 188 7.17 -11.39 38.34
N GLU A 189 7.18 -10.05 38.36
CA GLU A 189 8.17 -9.24 37.65
C GLU A 189 9.60 -9.54 38.11
N LYS A 190 9.81 -9.78 39.40
CA LYS A 190 11.11 -10.19 39.93
C LYS A 190 11.52 -11.57 39.39
N ILE A 191 10.62 -12.56 39.44
CA ILE A 191 10.88 -13.93 38.96
C ILE A 191 11.14 -13.93 37.45
N TYR A 192 10.38 -13.15 36.68
CA TYR A 192 10.55 -12.97 35.26
C TYR A 192 11.95 -12.42 34.94
N ASN A 193 12.37 -11.35 35.62
CA ASN A 193 13.67 -10.73 35.42
C ASN A 193 14.83 -11.66 35.78
N ASP A 194 14.73 -12.40 36.88
CA ASP A 194 15.73 -13.40 37.28
C ASP A 194 15.87 -14.50 36.22
N ASN A 195 14.75 -14.99 35.69
CA ASN A 195 14.73 -15.98 34.60
C ASN A 195 15.30 -15.43 33.29
N LYS A 196 14.97 -14.17 32.94
CA LYS A 196 15.51 -13.49 31.75
C LYS A 196 17.03 -13.39 31.83
N ASN A 197 17.55 -12.90 32.96
CA ASN A 197 18.99 -12.79 33.21
C ASN A 197 19.69 -14.16 33.10
N PHE A 198 19.09 -15.20 33.69
CA PHE A 198 19.63 -16.55 33.61
C PHE A 198 19.66 -17.13 32.18
N LYS A 199 18.61 -16.89 31.39
CA LYS A 199 18.56 -17.25 29.96
C LYS A 199 19.63 -16.50 29.16
N GLU A 200 19.86 -15.22 29.43
CA GLU A 200 20.92 -14.43 28.76
C GLU A 200 22.32 -14.94 29.10
N ILE A 201 22.62 -15.21 30.37
CA ILE A 201 23.91 -15.78 30.80
C ILE A 201 24.15 -17.13 30.11
N ARG A 202 23.12 -17.99 30.00
CA ARG A 202 23.22 -19.26 29.26
C ARG A 202 23.52 -19.04 27.78
N LYS A 203 22.87 -18.07 27.13
CA LYS A 203 23.14 -17.72 25.71
C LYS A 203 24.59 -17.26 25.51
N ILE A 204 25.08 -16.38 26.38
CA ILE A 204 26.48 -15.89 26.35
C ILE A 204 27.44 -17.06 26.54
N THR A 205 27.19 -17.92 27.54
CA THR A 205 28.02 -19.11 27.81
C THR A 205 28.04 -20.08 26.62
N LYS A 206 26.92 -20.25 25.92
CA LYS A 206 26.85 -21.07 24.70
C LYS A 206 27.63 -20.45 23.55
N LYS A 207 27.49 -19.14 23.31
CA LYS A 207 28.27 -18.41 22.29
C LYS A 207 29.78 -18.47 22.55
N LEU A 208 30.22 -18.37 23.81
CA LEU A 208 31.63 -18.48 24.18
C LEU A 208 32.22 -19.89 23.96
N LYS A 209 31.38 -20.93 23.89
CA LYS A 209 31.79 -22.31 23.59
C LYS A 209 31.86 -22.61 22.09
N ASP A 210 31.15 -21.85 21.25
CA ASP A 210 31.22 -21.95 19.80
C ASP A 210 32.41 -21.13 19.27
N THR A 211 33.60 -21.74 19.20
CA THR A 211 34.84 -21.12 18.68
C THR A 211 34.92 -21.03 17.16
N HIS A 212 33.88 -21.47 16.44
CA HIS A 212 33.82 -21.33 14.98
C HIS A 212 33.19 -19.98 14.61
N ILE A 213 34.01 -19.03 14.16
CA ILE A 213 33.54 -17.87 13.41
C ILE A 213 32.91 -18.43 12.13
N LYS A 214 31.58 -18.44 12.05
CA LYS A 214 30.89 -18.77 10.78
C LYS A 214 31.31 -17.74 9.74
N ASP A 215 31.79 -18.22 8.59
CA ASP A 215 31.96 -17.37 7.42
C ASP A 215 30.62 -16.71 7.09
N LEU A 216 30.62 -15.38 6.97
CA LEU A 216 29.43 -14.64 6.55
C LEU A 216 29.06 -15.03 5.12
N THR A 217 27.82 -15.47 4.92
CA THR A 217 27.25 -15.76 3.60
C THR A 217 26.31 -14.64 3.16
N PRO A 218 26.19 -14.37 1.85
CA PRO A 218 25.16 -13.49 1.33
C PRO A 218 23.75 -13.98 1.71
N ASN A 219 22.81 -13.05 1.86
CA ASN A 219 21.37 -13.38 1.97
C ASN A 219 20.73 -13.48 0.55
N ILE A 220 19.46 -13.90 0.47
CA ILE A 220 18.74 -14.13 -0.79
C ILE A 220 18.85 -12.93 -1.74
N MET A 221 18.53 -11.72 -1.27
CA MET A 221 18.65 -10.49 -2.05
C MET A 221 20.08 -10.23 -2.54
N GLN A 222 21.08 -10.44 -1.67
CA GLN A 222 22.48 -10.25 -2.04
C GLN A 222 22.93 -11.29 -3.08
N GLU A 223 22.45 -12.52 -3.00
CA GLU A 223 22.72 -13.55 -4.02
C GLU A 223 22.15 -13.16 -5.38
N GLU A 224 20.92 -12.66 -5.42
CA GLU A 224 20.27 -12.18 -6.64
C GLU A 224 21.02 -10.98 -7.23
N PHE A 225 21.35 -9.98 -6.42
CA PHE A 225 22.17 -8.84 -6.82
C PHE A 225 23.52 -9.28 -7.40
N LEU A 226 24.22 -10.21 -6.75
CA LEU A 226 25.51 -10.71 -7.24
C LEU A 226 25.35 -11.47 -8.57
N SER A 227 24.28 -12.24 -8.72
CA SER A 227 23.96 -12.94 -9.98
C SER A 227 23.77 -11.95 -11.12
N ASN A 228 22.91 -10.95 -10.92
CA ASN A 228 22.63 -9.93 -11.94
C ASN A 228 23.88 -9.12 -12.28
N LEU A 229 24.70 -8.79 -11.28
CA LEU A 229 25.96 -8.07 -11.48
C LEU A 229 26.96 -8.88 -12.31
N ARG A 230 27.09 -10.19 -12.04
CA ARG A 230 27.93 -11.09 -12.86
C ARG A 230 27.46 -11.12 -14.30
N ASP A 231 26.15 -11.15 -14.52
CA ASP A 231 25.60 -11.21 -15.86
C ASP A 231 25.82 -9.90 -16.61
N LEU A 232 25.64 -8.74 -15.98
CA LEU A 232 26.02 -7.45 -16.57
C LEU A 232 27.51 -7.41 -16.99
N ILE A 233 28.41 -7.84 -16.10
CA ILE A 233 29.85 -7.91 -16.39
C ILE A 233 30.15 -8.86 -17.56
N LYS A 234 29.49 -10.02 -17.63
CA LYS A 234 29.66 -10.97 -18.75
C LYS A 234 29.18 -10.40 -20.08
N HIS A 235 28.15 -9.55 -20.07
CA HIS A 235 27.64 -8.88 -21.26
C HIS A 235 28.52 -7.69 -21.70
N GLY A 236 29.58 -7.37 -20.95
CA GLY A 236 30.54 -6.32 -21.28
C GLY A 236 30.20 -4.96 -20.68
N GLU A 237 29.16 -4.89 -19.84
CA GLU A 237 28.83 -3.67 -19.11
C GLU A 237 29.92 -3.35 -18.08
N ASN A 238 30.21 -2.07 -17.90
CA ASN A 238 31.25 -1.59 -16.98
C ASN A 238 30.70 -0.67 -15.88
N ARG A 239 29.38 -0.50 -15.80
CA ARG A 239 28.71 0.30 -14.77
C ARG A 239 27.41 -0.36 -14.36
N ALA A 240 27.07 -0.27 -13.09
CA ALA A 240 25.75 -0.64 -12.60
C ALA A 240 25.35 0.17 -11.36
N ILE A 241 24.05 0.22 -11.07
CA ILE A 241 23.51 0.79 -9.83
C ILE A 241 22.74 -0.27 -9.03
N LEU A 242 22.97 -0.28 -7.72
CA LEU A 242 22.17 -1.00 -6.73
C LEU A 242 21.23 -0.01 -6.04
N VAL A 243 19.93 -0.21 -6.23
CA VAL A 243 18.89 0.53 -5.50
C VAL A 243 18.39 -0.35 -4.37
N SER A 244 18.55 0.09 -3.12
CA SER A 244 18.19 -0.76 -1.99
C SER A 244 17.73 0.05 -0.80
N ALA A 245 16.61 -0.35 -0.19
CA ALA A 245 16.03 0.29 0.97
C ALA A 245 17.07 0.51 2.10
N THR A 246 16.82 1.50 2.93
CA THR A 246 17.65 1.76 4.11
C THR A 246 17.53 0.60 5.11
N GLY A 247 18.67 0.04 5.52
CA GLY A 247 18.74 -1.04 6.52
C GLY A 247 18.93 -2.45 5.98
N THR A 248 18.88 -2.66 4.66
CA THR A 248 18.98 -3.98 3.98
C THR A 248 20.41 -4.53 3.83
N GLY A 249 21.42 -3.83 4.35
CA GLY A 249 22.81 -4.29 4.29
C GLY A 249 23.57 -3.97 3.00
N LYS A 250 23.28 -2.84 2.33
CA LYS A 250 24.03 -2.34 1.15
C LYS A 250 25.56 -2.46 1.26
N THR A 251 26.12 -2.11 2.42
CA THR A 251 27.57 -2.21 2.65
C THR A 251 28.09 -3.63 2.55
N TYR A 252 27.37 -4.62 3.09
CA TYR A 252 27.73 -6.04 2.96
C TYR A 252 27.55 -6.54 1.52
N ALA A 253 26.47 -6.16 0.84
CA ALA A 253 26.26 -6.46 -0.58
C ALA A 253 27.46 -5.98 -1.42
N SER A 254 27.92 -4.75 -1.19
CA SER A 254 29.08 -4.17 -1.86
C SER A 254 30.37 -4.94 -1.59
N ALA A 255 30.59 -5.37 -0.34
CA ALA A 255 31.77 -6.13 0.03
C ALA A 255 31.80 -7.52 -0.63
N PHE A 256 30.65 -8.19 -0.72
CA PHE A 256 30.53 -9.44 -1.48
C PHE A 256 30.76 -9.22 -2.98
N ALA A 257 30.26 -8.13 -3.57
CA ALA A 257 30.51 -7.80 -4.97
C ALA A 257 32.00 -7.57 -5.26
N VAL A 258 32.72 -6.90 -4.35
CA VAL A 258 34.16 -6.71 -4.46
C VAL A 258 34.91 -8.03 -4.31
N LYS A 259 34.47 -8.91 -3.41
CA LYS A 259 35.06 -10.25 -3.23
C LYS A 259 34.88 -11.11 -4.49
N ASP A 260 33.72 -11.02 -5.13
CA ASP A 260 33.38 -11.74 -6.35
C ASP A 260 34.17 -11.22 -7.57
N PHE A 261 34.28 -9.89 -7.73
CA PHE A 261 35.06 -9.26 -8.80
C PHE A 261 36.58 -9.42 -8.60
N ASN A 262 37.05 -9.51 -7.35
CA ASN A 262 38.44 -9.66 -6.94
C ASN A 262 39.41 -8.64 -7.59
N PRO A 263 39.18 -7.31 -7.42
CA PRO A 263 40.02 -6.28 -8.01
C PRO A 263 41.42 -6.25 -7.37
N LYS A 264 42.45 -5.88 -8.14
CA LYS A 264 43.79 -5.64 -7.55
C LYS A 264 43.83 -4.30 -6.83
N ARG A 265 43.10 -3.30 -7.33
CA ARG A 265 42.99 -1.97 -6.73
C ARG A 265 41.54 -1.53 -6.69
N PHE A 266 41.11 -1.06 -5.53
CA PHE A 266 39.71 -0.78 -5.21
C PHE A 266 39.57 0.59 -4.55
N LEU A 267 38.52 1.32 -4.91
CA LEU A 267 38.15 2.58 -4.27
C LEU A 267 36.68 2.56 -3.84
N PHE A 268 36.43 2.79 -2.55
CA PHE A 268 35.09 2.99 -1.98
C PHE A 268 34.91 4.46 -1.60
N LEU A 269 33.93 5.12 -2.21
CA LEU A 269 33.64 6.53 -2.02
C LEU A 269 32.37 6.74 -1.22
N VAL A 270 32.45 7.62 -0.22
CA VAL A 270 31.34 8.00 0.65
C VAL A 270 31.29 9.51 0.86
N HIS A 271 30.15 10.03 1.29
CA HIS A 271 30.04 11.46 1.55
C HIS A 271 30.58 11.89 2.93
N ARG A 272 30.79 10.97 3.87
CA ARG A 272 31.25 11.25 5.25
C ARG A 272 32.31 10.25 5.73
N GLU A 273 33.27 10.72 6.52
CA GLU A 273 34.36 9.88 7.05
C GLU A 273 33.87 8.74 7.96
N GLN A 274 32.82 8.99 8.75
CA GLN A 274 32.24 7.98 9.62
C GLN A 274 31.75 6.75 8.85
N ILE A 275 31.09 6.96 7.70
CA ILE A 275 30.62 5.89 6.83
C ILE A 275 31.83 5.13 6.26
N ALA A 276 32.90 5.83 5.87
CA ALA A 276 34.12 5.16 5.39
C ALA A 276 34.69 4.21 6.46
N LYS A 277 34.76 4.65 7.73
CA LYS A 277 35.22 3.81 8.84
C LYS A 277 34.29 2.62 9.10
N GLN A 278 32.97 2.83 9.04
CA GLN A 278 31.98 1.76 9.16
C GLN A 278 32.09 0.73 8.03
N SER A 279 32.25 1.19 6.79
CA SER A 279 32.49 0.32 5.63
C SER A 279 33.78 -0.48 5.76
N ILE A 280 34.88 0.13 6.22
CA ILE A 280 36.13 -0.60 6.51
C ILE A 280 35.86 -1.76 7.48
N ASN A 281 35.11 -1.51 8.56
CA ASN A 281 34.80 -2.55 9.55
C ASN A 281 33.91 -3.65 8.98
N ALA A 282 32.90 -3.31 8.16
CA ALA A 282 32.07 -4.31 7.49
C ALA A 282 32.90 -5.17 6.51
N TYR A 283 33.80 -4.56 5.74
CA TYR A 283 34.67 -5.26 4.80
C TYR A 283 35.65 -6.19 5.52
N LYS A 284 36.19 -5.79 6.69
CA LYS A 284 37.06 -6.65 7.52
C LYS A 284 36.40 -7.98 7.91
N ASN A 285 35.07 -8.00 8.04
CA ASN A 285 34.34 -9.21 8.38
C ASN A 285 34.26 -10.20 7.20
N ILE A 286 34.47 -9.74 5.97
CA ILE A 286 34.41 -10.55 4.74
C ILE A 286 35.81 -10.88 4.20
N PHE A 287 36.76 -9.96 4.35
CA PHE A 287 38.13 -10.07 3.83
C PHE A 287 39.12 -10.42 4.93
N PRO A 288 39.77 -11.61 4.88
CA PRO A 288 40.73 -12.01 5.90
C PRO A 288 42.00 -11.14 5.92
N ASN A 289 42.48 -10.70 4.74
CA ASN A 289 43.67 -9.85 4.59
C ASN A 289 43.32 -8.35 4.57
N HIS A 290 43.05 -7.78 5.74
CA HIS A 290 42.60 -6.38 5.88
C HIS A 290 43.73 -5.35 6.11
N GLU A 291 44.99 -5.78 6.15
CA GLU A 291 46.16 -4.89 6.33
C GLU A 291 46.36 -3.91 5.17
N ASP A 292 45.73 -4.19 4.02
CA ASP A 292 45.82 -3.41 2.79
C ASP A 292 44.71 -2.35 2.65
N PHE A 293 43.91 -2.15 3.71
CA PHE A 293 42.85 -1.15 3.71
C PHE A 293 43.42 0.21 4.14
N GLY A 294 43.10 1.26 3.38
CA GLY A 294 43.51 2.64 3.65
C GLY A 294 42.33 3.60 3.75
N LEU A 295 42.47 4.64 4.58
CA LEU A 295 41.51 5.74 4.69
C LEU A 295 42.09 7.05 4.12
N VAL A 296 41.36 7.68 3.19
CA VAL A 296 41.66 9.00 2.63
C VAL A 296 40.51 9.97 2.93
N SER A 297 40.71 10.82 3.93
CA SER A 297 39.72 11.80 4.41
C SER A 297 40.40 13.12 4.76
N GLY A 298 39.65 14.07 5.34
CA GLY A 298 40.24 15.30 5.85
C GLY A 298 41.28 15.06 6.96
N THR A 299 41.15 13.96 7.69
CA THR A 299 42.00 13.62 8.86
C THR A 299 43.02 12.52 8.59
N SER A 300 42.84 11.71 7.55
CA SER A 300 43.71 10.57 7.20
C SER A 300 44.16 10.62 5.73
N LYS A 301 45.42 10.30 5.46
CA LYS A 301 46.05 10.40 4.13
C LYS A 301 46.82 9.13 3.74
N GLN A 302 46.15 7.99 3.80
CA GLN A 302 46.77 6.68 3.50
C GLN A 302 46.65 6.33 2.01
N PHE A 303 47.43 7.00 1.16
CA PHE A 303 47.32 6.87 -0.31
C PHE A 303 47.89 5.56 -0.88
N ASN A 304 48.88 4.96 -0.22
CA ASN A 304 49.64 3.81 -0.74
C ASN A 304 49.03 2.45 -0.29
N LYS A 305 47.73 2.28 -0.49
CA LYS A 305 46.97 1.07 -0.13
C LYS A 305 46.20 0.58 -1.35
N ASN A 306 46.07 -0.73 -1.55
CA ASN A 306 45.35 -1.24 -2.73
C ASN A 306 43.83 -1.08 -2.58
N TYR A 307 43.31 -1.09 -1.35
CA TYR A 307 41.89 -0.92 -1.05
C TYR A 307 41.70 0.40 -0.31
N VAL A 308 41.28 1.43 -1.03
CA VAL A 308 41.15 2.79 -0.50
C VAL A 308 39.69 3.08 -0.20
N PHE A 309 39.41 3.55 1.01
CA PHE A 309 38.13 4.12 1.41
C PHE A 309 38.30 5.62 1.55
N ALA A 310 37.49 6.40 0.84
CA ALA A 310 37.68 7.84 0.78
C ALA A 310 36.40 8.65 0.87
N THR A 311 36.51 9.87 1.39
CA THR A 311 35.39 10.82 1.31
C THR A 311 35.40 11.55 -0.03
N ILE A 312 34.23 11.74 -0.65
CA ILE A 312 34.08 12.46 -1.91
C ILE A 312 34.70 13.86 -1.81
N GLN A 313 34.44 14.58 -0.71
CA GLN A 313 34.98 15.92 -0.48
C GLN A 313 36.52 15.97 -0.51
N THR A 314 37.19 14.92 -0.03
CA THR A 314 38.66 14.85 -0.03
C THR A 314 39.16 14.39 -1.37
N MET A 315 38.57 13.32 -1.92
CA MET A 315 39.01 12.74 -3.19
C MET A 315 38.80 13.70 -4.36
N SER A 316 37.76 14.55 -4.34
CA SER A 316 37.48 15.49 -5.44
C SER A 316 38.42 16.71 -5.51
N LYS A 317 39.40 16.82 -4.62
CA LYS A 317 40.39 17.92 -4.66
C LYS A 317 41.46 17.64 -5.71
N ASP A 318 41.81 18.66 -6.48
CA ASP A 318 42.71 18.52 -7.64
C ASP A 318 44.11 18.02 -7.23
N ASP A 319 44.59 18.32 -6.03
CA ASP A 319 45.85 17.82 -5.47
C ASP A 319 45.78 16.39 -4.92
N ILE A 320 44.58 15.81 -4.79
CA ILE A 320 44.37 14.46 -4.24
C ILE A 320 44.12 13.44 -5.34
N PHE A 321 43.08 13.59 -6.17
CA PHE A 321 42.79 12.55 -7.18
C PHE A 321 43.89 12.44 -8.25
N THR A 322 44.62 13.53 -8.54
CA THR A 322 45.73 13.52 -9.50
C THR A 322 46.97 12.76 -9.01
N GLN A 323 47.02 12.38 -7.72
CA GLN A 323 48.06 11.47 -7.21
C GLN A 323 47.87 10.04 -7.70
N TYR A 324 46.67 9.69 -8.15
CA TYR A 324 46.35 8.40 -8.73
C TYR A 324 46.26 8.53 -10.25
N ASP A 325 46.78 7.55 -10.99
CA ASP A 325 46.54 7.46 -12.43
C ASP A 325 45.05 7.29 -12.74
N ARG A 326 44.61 7.70 -13.93
CA ARG A 326 43.20 7.56 -14.36
C ARG A 326 42.70 6.12 -14.28
N ASN A 327 43.55 5.16 -14.61
CA ASN A 327 43.24 3.71 -14.60
C ASN A 327 43.76 3.02 -13.31
N HIS A 328 44.03 3.78 -12.25
CA HIS A 328 44.66 3.24 -11.05
C HIS A 328 43.78 2.20 -10.36
N PHE A 329 42.48 2.44 -10.26
CA PHE A 329 41.53 1.53 -9.60
C PHE A 329 40.86 0.62 -10.63
N ASP A 330 40.78 -0.68 -10.35
CA ASP A 330 40.05 -1.63 -11.18
C ASP A 330 38.54 -1.53 -10.94
N TYR A 331 38.13 -1.26 -9.70
CA TYR A 331 36.73 -1.21 -9.28
C TYR A 331 36.51 -0.01 -8.36
N ILE A 332 35.56 0.85 -8.72
CA ILE A 332 35.14 1.98 -7.88
C ILE A 332 33.68 1.81 -7.47
N ILE A 333 33.41 1.95 -6.18
CA ILE A 333 32.06 1.95 -5.60
C ILE A 333 31.77 3.34 -5.02
N ILE A 334 30.57 3.85 -5.27
CA ILE A 334 30.07 5.10 -4.69
C ILE A 334 28.80 4.81 -3.89
N ASP A 335 28.86 5.06 -2.58
CA ASP A 335 27.70 5.04 -1.70
C ASP A 335 26.94 6.38 -1.71
N GLU A 336 25.63 6.34 -1.52
CA GLU A 336 24.71 7.47 -1.68
C GLU A 336 24.94 8.21 -3.00
N VAL A 337 24.99 7.44 -4.09
CA VAL A 337 25.28 7.94 -5.43
C VAL A 337 24.21 8.90 -5.95
N HIS A 338 23.05 8.99 -5.29
CA HIS A 338 22.04 9.99 -5.58
C HIS A 338 22.52 11.43 -5.38
N LYS A 339 23.72 11.65 -4.84
CA LYS A 339 24.39 12.96 -4.77
C LYS A 339 25.28 13.29 -5.96
N ALA A 340 25.37 12.40 -6.95
CA ALA A 340 26.31 12.50 -8.07
C ALA A 340 26.16 13.75 -8.96
N GLY A 341 25.05 14.48 -8.85
CA GLY A 341 24.85 15.76 -9.55
C GLY A 341 25.74 16.90 -9.04
N ALA A 342 26.34 16.78 -7.85
CA ALA A 342 27.26 17.78 -7.37
C ALA A 342 28.61 17.75 -8.13
N LEU A 343 29.19 18.94 -8.38
CA LEU A 343 30.45 19.10 -9.11
C LEU A 343 31.60 18.21 -8.57
N SER A 344 31.63 17.96 -7.26
CA SER A 344 32.64 17.09 -6.64
C SER A 344 32.58 15.65 -7.13
N TYR A 345 31.39 15.10 -7.36
CA TYR A 345 31.23 13.75 -7.91
C TYR A 345 31.56 13.73 -9.40
N GLN A 346 31.08 14.74 -10.14
CA GLN A 346 31.36 14.85 -11.58
C GLN A 346 32.86 14.87 -11.89
N LYS A 347 33.66 15.58 -11.09
CA LYS A 347 35.13 15.57 -11.22
C LYS A 347 35.71 14.15 -11.13
N ILE A 348 35.23 13.34 -10.20
CA ILE A 348 35.70 11.97 -9.99
C ILE A 348 35.31 11.08 -11.18
N PHE A 349 34.06 11.14 -11.64
CA PHE A 349 33.58 10.39 -12.81
C PHE A 349 34.31 10.78 -14.10
N GLN A 350 34.68 12.05 -14.27
CA GLN A 350 35.40 12.53 -15.45
C GLN A 350 36.89 12.13 -15.46
N TYR A 351 37.49 11.95 -14.28
CA TYR A 351 38.92 11.65 -14.16
C TYR A 351 39.23 10.15 -14.20
N PHE A 352 38.56 9.36 -13.35
CA PHE A 352 38.86 7.94 -13.19
C PHE A 352 38.21 7.09 -14.29
N GLN A 353 38.92 6.05 -14.71
CA GLN A 353 38.50 5.10 -15.74
C GLN A 353 38.75 3.66 -15.24
N PRO A 354 37.99 3.19 -14.23
CA PRO A 354 38.09 1.83 -13.74
C PRO A 354 37.50 0.83 -14.73
N LYS A 355 37.75 -0.47 -14.47
CA LYS A 355 37.11 -1.56 -15.22
C LYS A 355 35.64 -1.69 -14.88
N PHE A 356 35.24 -1.34 -13.65
CA PHE A 356 33.84 -1.37 -13.25
C PHE A 356 33.48 -0.25 -12.27
N TRP A 357 32.29 0.33 -12.43
CA TRP A 357 31.65 1.27 -11.50
C TRP A 357 30.41 0.64 -10.88
N LEU A 358 30.26 0.75 -9.56
CA LEU A 358 29.01 0.42 -8.89
C LEU A 358 28.53 1.61 -8.04
N GLY A 359 27.34 2.10 -8.34
CA GLY A 359 26.64 3.08 -7.53
C GLY A 359 25.69 2.38 -6.56
N MET A 360 25.53 2.92 -5.36
CA MET A 360 24.54 2.43 -4.40
C MET A 360 23.71 3.59 -3.88
N THR A 361 22.39 3.41 -3.78
CA THR A 361 21.49 4.40 -3.19
C THR A 361 20.20 3.74 -2.67
N ALA A 362 19.53 4.39 -1.74
CA ALA A 362 18.14 4.04 -1.38
C ALA A 362 17.09 4.77 -2.23
N SER A 363 17.48 5.83 -2.94
CA SER A 363 16.56 6.72 -3.63
C SER A 363 17.23 7.30 -4.88
N PRO A 364 17.14 6.61 -6.02
CA PRO A 364 17.69 7.11 -7.27
C PRO A 364 16.92 8.32 -7.81
N GLU A 365 15.72 8.61 -7.30
CA GLU A 365 14.92 9.74 -7.77
C GLU A 365 15.38 11.05 -7.12
N ARG A 366 15.57 12.09 -7.94
CA ARG A 366 15.98 13.43 -7.50
C ARG A 366 14.94 14.49 -7.86
N THR A 367 14.86 15.52 -7.02
CA THR A 367 14.00 16.69 -7.24
C THR A 367 14.62 17.75 -8.16
N ASP A 368 15.94 17.72 -8.37
CA ASP A 368 16.67 18.67 -9.21
C ASP A 368 16.83 18.22 -10.67
N GLY A 369 16.22 17.10 -11.04
CA GLY A 369 16.18 16.58 -12.42
C GLY A 369 17.49 15.96 -12.92
N PHE A 370 18.52 15.79 -12.07
CA PHE A 370 19.76 15.14 -12.49
C PHE A 370 19.57 13.63 -12.70
N ASN A 371 19.91 13.13 -13.89
CA ASN A 371 19.77 11.72 -14.22
C ASN A 371 20.98 10.90 -13.71
N ILE A 372 20.76 10.17 -12.61
CA ILE A 372 21.77 9.26 -12.06
C ILE A 372 21.90 7.99 -12.89
N TYR A 373 20.81 7.50 -13.48
CA TYR A 373 20.82 6.25 -14.26
C TYR A 373 21.74 6.35 -15.48
N ASP A 374 21.76 7.50 -16.16
CA ASP A 374 22.67 7.74 -17.29
C ASP A 374 24.16 7.68 -16.91
N LEU A 375 24.51 8.00 -15.65
CA LEU A 375 25.91 7.85 -15.20
C LEU A 375 26.35 6.39 -15.16
N PHE A 376 25.39 5.46 -15.08
CA PHE A 376 25.59 4.03 -15.00
C PHE A 376 25.02 3.29 -16.22
N ASP A 377 24.88 3.99 -17.36
CA ASP A 377 24.39 3.43 -18.62
C ASP A 377 23.02 2.72 -18.48
N ASN A 378 22.19 3.21 -17.54
CA ASN A 378 20.86 2.69 -17.20
C ASN A 378 20.87 1.22 -16.71
N ASN A 379 22.04 0.69 -16.34
CA ASN A 379 22.21 -0.66 -15.82
C ASN A 379 21.82 -0.75 -14.33
N ILE A 380 20.60 -1.19 -14.05
CA ILE A 380 20.14 -1.46 -12.68
C ILE A 380 20.47 -2.91 -12.34
N ALA A 381 21.41 -3.14 -11.42
CA ALA A 381 21.79 -4.49 -11.01
C ALA A 381 20.69 -5.17 -10.19
N HIS A 382 20.07 -4.42 -9.27
CA HIS A 382 18.96 -4.89 -8.45
C HIS A 382 18.25 -3.68 -7.80
N GLU A 383 16.94 -3.77 -7.61
CA GLU A 383 16.11 -2.79 -6.92
C GLU A 383 15.32 -3.52 -5.82
N ILE A 384 15.51 -3.14 -4.55
CA ILE A 384 14.72 -3.67 -3.43
C ILE A 384 14.13 -2.54 -2.58
N ARG A 385 12.80 -2.48 -2.48
CA ARG A 385 12.05 -1.44 -1.75
C ARG A 385 11.61 -1.90 -0.36
N LEU A 386 10.88 -1.04 0.37
CA LEU A 386 10.47 -1.31 1.76
C LEU A 386 9.66 -2.62 1.89
N GLN A 387 8.64 -2.81 1.05
CA GLN A 387 7.73 -3.95 1.10
C GLN A 387 8.48 -5.28 0.91
N GLU A 388 9.21 -5.40 -0.20
CA GLU A 388 10.07 -6.56 -0.50
C GLU A 388 11.14 -6.79 0.61
N ALA A 389 11.71 -5.73 1.18
CA ALA A 389 12.68 -5.85 2.26
C ALA A 389 12.07 -6.35 3.59
N LEU A 390 10.76 -6.15 3.80
CA LEU A 390 10.04 -6.72 4.94
C LEU A 390 9.65 -8.18 4.67
N GLU A 391 9.24 -8.51 3.45
CA GLU A 391 8.92 -9.90 3.01
C GLU A 391 10.12 -10.83 3.19
N GLU A 392 11.30 -10.37 2.77
CA GLU A 392 12.56 -11.12 2.84
C GLU A 392 13.20 -11.10 4.24
N ASP A 393 12.49 -10.60 5.27
CA ASP A 393 12.97 -10.48 6.66
C ASP A 393 14.35 -9.79 6.74
N LEU A 394 14.60 -8.78 5.90
CA LEU A 394 15.86 -8.03 5.88
C LEU A 394 15.87 -6.88 6.89
N LEU A 395 14.67 -6.44 7.29
CA LEU A 395 14.45 -5.32 8.18
C LEU A 395 13.84 -5.79 9.51
N CYS A 396 14.00 -4.97 10.54
CA CYS A 396 13.28 -5.10 11.79
C CYS A 396 11.81 -4.72 11.55
N PRO A 397 10.84 -5.55 12.00
CA PRO A 397 9.42 -5.19 11.95
C PRO A 397 9.14 -3.83 12.60
N PHE A 398 8.09 -3.14 12.15
CA PHE A 398 7.70 -1.87 12.74
C PHE A 398 6.20 -1.79 13.03
N HIS A 399 5.85 -1.01 14.04
CA HIS A 399 4.46 -0.64 14.34
C HIS A 399 4.33 0.86 14.15
N TYR A 400 3.64 1.23 13.08
CA TYR A 400 3.38 2.60 12.70
C TYR A 400 2.06 3.08 13.30
N PHE A 401 2.10 4.23 13.96
CA PHE A 401 0.95 4.92 14.52
C PHE A 401 0.88 6.35 13.96
N GLY A 402 -0.08 6.59 13.07
CA GLY A 402 -0.46 7.93 12.65
C GLY A 402 -1.41 8.52 13.68
N ILE A 403 -0.90 9.48 14.44
CA ILE A 403 -1.54 10.10 15.60
C ILE A 403 -1.85 11.55 15.25
N THR A 404 -3.04 12.00 15.61
CA THR A 404 -3.47 13.37 15.41
C THR A 404 -2.60 14.30 16.25
N ASP A 405 -1.97 15.30 15.63
CA ASP A 405 -1.21 16.31 16.37
C ASP A 405 -2.17 17.26 17.11
N VAL A 406 -1.66 17.98 18.11
CA VAL A 406 -2.46 18.80 19.04
C VAL A 406 -3.25 19.88 18.30
N GLU A 407 -4.56 19.95 18.59
CA GLU A 407 -5.43 21.05 18.18
C GLU A 407 -5.42 22.18 19.23
N PHE A 408 -5.34 23.43 18.80
CA PHE A 408 -5.48 24.62 19.64
C PHE A 408 -6.83 25.30 19.34
N GLU A 409 -7.42 25.99 20.31
CA GLU A 409 -8.80 26.52 20.24
C GLU A 409 -9.09 27.36 18.98
N ASP A 410 -8.09 28.13 18.51
CA ASP A 410 -8.22 28.99 17.32
C ASP A 410 -7.33 28.55 16.13
N ASN A 411 -6.51 27.51 16.27
CA ASN A 411 -5.54 27.10 15.24
C ASN A 411 -5.27 25.58 15.25
N THR A 412 -5.09 25.00 14.07
CA THR A 412 -4.52 23.66 13.91
C THR A 412 -3.06 23.76 13.47
N ILE A 413 -2.26 22.73 13.73
CA ILE A 413 -0.90 22.66 13.17
C ILE A 413 -1.06 22.33 11.68
N ASP A 414 -0.66 23.27 10.82
CA ASP A 414 -0.81 23.22 9.37
C ASP A 414 0.45 23.73 8.63
N ASP A 415 0.41 23.66 7.29
CA ASP A 415 1.52 24.03 6.40
C ASP A 415 1.82 25.55 6.37
N ASP A 416 0.81 26.40 6.57
CA ASP A 416 0.84 27.81 6.16
C ASP A 416 0.82 28.81 7.34
N PHE A 417 0.35 28.44 8.54
CA PHE A 417 0.01 29.38 9.62
C PHE A 417 0.43 28.99 11.04
N THR A 418 1.14 27.87 11.26
CA THR A 418 1.54 27.50 12.63
C THR A 418 2.55 28.51 13.23
N ASP A 419 2.12 29.27 14.24
CA ASP A 419 3.03 30.10 15.05
C ASP A 419 4.08 29.18 15.68
N PHE A 420 5.35 29.54 15.52
CA PHE A 420 6.49 28.84 16.08
C PHE A 420 6.36 28.61 17.60
N ASN A 421 5.68 29.50 18.31
CA ASN A 421 5.42 29.36 19.75
C ASN A 421 4.50 28.16 20.08
N LEU A 422 3.63 27.74 19.16
CA LEU A 422 2.75 26.60 19.33
C LEU A 422 3.49 25.27 19.19
N LEU A 423 4.52 25.23 18.33
CA LEU A 423 5.31 24.03 18.03
C LEU A 423 6.12 23.51 19.22
N ALA A 424 6.50 24.38 20.17
CA ALA A 424 7.18 24.02 21.41
C ALA A 424 6.36 24.38 22.66
N SER A 425 5.04 24.50 22.52
CA SER A 425 4.14 24.78 23.64
C SER A 425 4.16 23.64 24.66
N GLU A 426 3.91 23.97 25.93
CA GLU A 426 3.83 22.99 27.00
C GLU A 426 2.77 21.91 26.73
N LYS A 427 1.62 22.30 26.16
CA LYS A 427 0.55 21.38 25.75
C LYS A 427 1.07 20.33 24.75
N ARG A 428 1.77 20.76 23.69
CA ARG A 428 2.32 19.84 22.69
C ARG A 428 3.44 18.98 23.26
N VAL A 429 4.37 19.54 24.03
CA VAL A 429 5.45 18.76 24.67
C VAL A 429 4.90 17.63 25.55
N ASN A 430 3.93 17.94 26.41
CA ASN A 430 3.32 16.93 27.28
C ASN A 430 2.62 15.84 26.47
N TYR A 431 1.93 16.22 25.38
CA TYR A 431 1.27 15.28 24.47
C TYR A 431 2.27 14.35 23.75
N LEU A 432 3.39 14.89 23.24
CA LEU A 432 4.44 14.08 22.60
C LEU A 432 5.03 13.05 23.58
N LEU A 433 5.27 13.45 24.83
CA LEU A 433 5.77 12.56 25.89
C LEU A 433 4.72 11.50 26.26
N GLU A 434 3.47 11.91 26.49
CA GLU A 434 2.36 11.01 26.78
C GLU A 434 2.22 9.93 25.72
N LYS A 435 2.22 10.31 24.43
CA LYS A 435 2.11 9.36 23.32
C LYS A 435 3.37 8.49 23.21
N SER A 436 4.56 9.05 23.39
CA SER A 436 5.83 8.28 23.40
C SER A 436 5.87 7.21 24.50
N ASP A 437 5.37 7.53 25.70
CA ASP A 437 5.27 6.59 26.82
C ASP A 437 4.14 5.58 26.57
N PHE A 438 3.00 6.03 26.04
CA PHE A 438 1.83 5.18 25.82
C PHE A 438 2.10 4.07 24.80
N TYR A 439 2.58 4.37 23.60
CA TYR A 439 2.87 3.34 22.58
C TYR A 439 4.18 2.60 22.88
N GLY A 440 5.03 3.17 23.74
CA GLY A 440 6.22 2.53 24.26
C GLY A 440 7.29 2.24 23.19
N TYR A 441 8.12 1.24 23.47
CA TYR A 441 9.28 0.87 22.67
C TYR A 441 9.63 -0.61 22.87
N SER A 442 10.39 -1.18 21.93
CA SER A 442 10.94 -2.55 22.07
C SER A 442 12.22 -2.55 22.90
N GLY A 443 12.51 -3.65 23.60
CA GLY A 443 13.66 -3.76 24.51
C GLY A 443 13.38 -3.19 25.91
N ASP A 444 14.45 -2.85 26.64
CA ASP A 444 14.41 -2.49 28.06
C ASP A 444 14.53 -0.98 28.33
N ARG A 445 15.16 -0.23 27.41
CA ARG A 445 15.37 1.21 27.52
C ARG A 445 15.00 1.93 26.23
N ARG A 446 14.40 3.11 26.34
CA ARG A 446 14.10 3.98 25.19
C ARG A 446 15.40 4.47 24.53
N LYS A 447 15.46 4.32 23.20
CA LYS A 447 16.51 4.83 22.32
C LYS A 447 15.82 5.48 21.12
N ALA A 448 15.40 6.73 21.28
CA ALA A 448 14.49 7.41 20.36
C ALA A 448 15.17 8.46 19.48
N LEU A 449 14.73 8.54 18.21
CA LEU A 449 15.04 9.64 17.30
C LEU A 449 13.80 10.50 17.06
N VAL A 450 13.95 11.82 17.16
CA VAL A 450 12.87 12.78 16.91
C VAL A 450 13.22 13.67 15.72
N PHE A 451 12.44 13.57 14.65
CA PHE A 451 12.59 14.37 13.44
C PHE A 451 11.66 15.58 13.49
N CYS A 452 12.24 16.77 13.56
CA CYS A 452 11.51 18.04 13.62
C CYS A 452 11.57 18.78 12.29
N SER A 453 10.73 19.82 12.15
CA SER A 453 10.68 20.64 10.95
C SER A 453 11.80 21.70 10.91
N ARG A 454 12.19 22.25 12.06
CA ARG A 454 13.13 23.40 12.15
C ARG A 454 14.15 23.22 13.28
N LYS A 455 15.40 23.66 13.06
CA LYS A 455 16.49 23.55 14.06
C LYS A 455 16.12 24.16 15.41
N LYS A 456 15.48 25.34 15.38
CA LYS A 456 15.03 26.06 16.58
C LYS A 456 13.93 25.32 17.33
N GLU A 457 13.02 24.65 16.63
CA GLU A 457 11.97 23.80 17.24
C GLU A 457 12.61 22.63 17.97
N ALA A 458 13.51 21.91 17.29
CA ALA A 458 14.22 20.76 17.84
C ALA A 458 15.03 21.10 19.11
N GLU A 459 15.70 22.27 19.12
CA GLU A 459 16.44 22.74 20.29
C GLU A 459 15.52 23.04 21.48
N LEU A 460 14.36 23.67 21.24
CA LEU A 460 13.40 23.98 22.29
C LEU A 460 12.73 22.73 22.85
N LEU A 461 12.30 21.81 21.98
CA LEU A 461 11.71 20.54 22.41
C LEU A 461 12.70 19.73 23.25
N ALA A 462 13.97 19.63 22.84
CA ALA A 462 15.00 18.95 23.64
C ALA A 462 15.16 19.59 25.03
N LYS A 463 15.12 20.93 25.14
CA LYS A 463 15.18 21.63 26.44
C LYS A 463 13.95 21.33 27.30
N GLU A 464 12.76 21.34 26.71
CA GLU A 464 11.50 21.09 27.43
C GLU A 464 11.34 19.63 27.87
N PHE A 465 11.86 18.67 27.12
CA PHE A 465 11.91 17.26 27.51
C PHE A 465 12.85 17.07 28.71
N ASN A 466 14.04 17.67 28.69
CA ASN A 466 14.98 17.59 29.82
C ASN A 466 14.39 18.19 31.11
N LYS A 467 13.65 19.31 31.02
CA LYS A 467 12.96 19.91 32.17
C LYS A 467 11.95 18.97 32.83
N ARG A 468 11.39 18.03 32.07
CA ARG A 468 10.41 17.02 32.51
C ARG A 468 11.04 15.69 32.90
N GLY A 469 12.38 15.60 32.92
CA GLY A 469 13.11 14.41 33.34
C GLY A 469 13.52 13.45 32.21
N TYR A 470 13.17 13.75 30.96
CA TYR A 470 13.53 12.90 29.81
C TYR A 470 14.86 13.38 29.22
N ALA A 471 15.92 12.62 29.48
CA ALA A 471 17.27 12.97 29.04
C ALA A 471 17.34 13.07 27.51
N SER A 472 17.53 14.30 27.02
CA SER A 472 17.37 14.63 25.61
C SER A 472 18.51 15.50 25.09
N GLN A 473 18.88 15.33 23.83
CA GLN A 473 19.89 16.19 23.21
C GLN A 473 19.50 16.55 21.78
N PHE A 474 19.60 17.84 21.44
CA PHE A 474 19.51 18.31 20.06
C PHE A 474 20.87 18.18 19.37
N LEU A 475 20.85 17.62 18.16
CA LEU A 475 21.97 17.63 17.24
C LEU A 475 21.58 18.36 15.95
N SER A 476 22.54 19.16 15.45
CA SER A 476 22.52 19.99 14.27
C SER A 476 23.62 19.56 13.25
N GLY A 477 23.43 19.89 11.97
CA GLY A 477 24.47 19.74 10.93
C GLY A 477 25.76 20.52 11.26
N ASP A 478 25.65 21.51 12.13
CA ASP A 478 26.73 22.40 12.56
C ASP A 478 27.54 21.82 13.75
N ASP A 479 27.06 20.76 14.41
CA ASP A 479 27.76 20.14 15.54
C ASP A 479 29.02 19.36 15.10
N SER A 480 30.04 19.37 15.95
CA SER A 480 31.28 18.62 15.74
C SER A 480 31.04 17.10 15.73
N GLN A 481 31.92 16.37 15.06
CA GLN A 481 31.84 14.91 15.01
C GLN A 481 31.98 14.27 16.40
N GLU A 482 32.85 14.83 17.25
CA GLU A 482 33.04 14.36 18.63
C GLU A 482 31.75 14.45 19.44
N LYS A 483 31.06 15.59 19.39
CA LYS A 483 29.79 15.80 20.09
C LYS A 483 28.69 14.85 19.61
N ARG A 484 28.68 14.52 18.31
CA ARG A 484 27.75 13.52 17.76
C ARG A 484 28.05 12.12 18.30
N LEU A 485 29.32 11.69 18.26
CA LEU A 485 29.72 10.37 18.76
C LEU A 485 29.44 10.23 20.26
N GLU A 486 29.69 11.28 21.03
CA GLU A 486 29.35 11.32 22.46
C GLU A 486 27.85 11.15 22.70
N ALA A 487 27.00 11.88 21.95
CA ALA A 487 25.56 11.75 22.07
C ALA A 487 25.06 10.36 21.66
N ILE A 488 25.64 9.77 20.60
CA ILE A 488 25.30 8.41 20.16
C ILE A 488 25.70 7.40 21.24
N ASP A 489 26.92 7.49 21.79
CA ASP A 489 27.36 6.62 22.89
C ASP A 489 26.42 6.74 24.09
N ARG A 490 26.08 7.95 24.51
CA ARG A 490 25.12 8.17 25.59
C ARG A 490 23.72 7.63 25.28
N LEU A 491 23.34 7.53 24.00
CA LEU A 491 22.06 6.92 23.60
C LEU A 491 22.15 5.39 23.57
N THR A 492 23.27 4.79 23.16
CA THR A 492 23.37 3.35 22.92
C THR A 492 23.96 2.55 24.08
N ASN A 493 24.92 3.13 24.81
CA ASN A 493 25.68 2.49 25.89
C ASN A 493 24.89 2.49 27.18
N ASP A 494 24.35 1.34 27.58
CA ASP A 494 23.48 1.23 28.75
C ASP A 494 24.22 1.47 30.08
N ASP A 495 25.55 1.34 30.12
CA ASP A 495 26.39 1.56 31.31
C ASP A 495 26.75 3.04 31.55
N ASN A 496 26.39 3.95 30.64
CA ASN A 496 26.75 5.35 30.75
C ASN A 496 25.90 6.07 31.83
N PRO A 497 26.50 6.75 32.83
CA PRO A 497 25.74 7.42 33.89
C PRO A 497 24.89 8.60 33.40
N HIS A 498 25.13 9.09 32.18
CA HIS A 498 24.43 10.20 31.55
C HIS A 498 23.68 9.76 30.27
N ASN A 499 23.02 8.61 30.38
CA ASN A 499 22.21 8.03 29.31
C ASN A 499 21.19 9.02 28.75
N LEU A 500 21.10 9.07 27.42
CA LEU A 500 20.07 9.79 26.67
C LEU A 500 18.94 8.83 26.32
N GLU A 501 17.71 9.33 26.31
CA GLU A 501 16.54 8.64 25.77
C GLU A 501 16.16 9.16 24.38
N PHE A 502 16.32 10.47 24.14
CA PHE A 502 15.92 11.12 22.89
C PHE A 502 17.07 11.89 22.25
N ILE A 503 17.21 11.74 20.94
CA ILE A 503 17.99 12.66 20.11
C ILE A 503 17.06 13.39 19.14
N PHE A 504 17.05 14.71 19.24
CA PHE A 504 16.31 15.60 18.35
C PHE A 504 17.18 16.01 17.17
N THR A 505 16.61 16.04 15.96
CA THR A 505 17.36 16.33 14.74
C THR A 505 16.52 17.04 13.69
N VAL A 506 17.21 17.82 12.85
CA VAL A 506 16.73 18.25 11.54
C VAL A 506 17.75 17.81 10.50
N ASP A 507 17.33 16.89 9.63
CA ASP A 507 18.06 16.37 8.46
C ASP A 507 19.43 15.70 8.65
N ILE A 508 20.04 15.70 9.84
CA ILE A 508 21.39 15.11 10.05
C ILE A 508 21.37 13.60 9.97
N PHE A 509 20.36 12.99 10.58
CA PHE A 509 20.15 11.55 10.54
C PHE A 509 19.40 11.11 9.29
N ASN A 510 19.10 12.01 8.35
CA ASN A 510 18.65 11.59 7.03
C ASN A 510 19.78 10.84 6.32
N GLU A 511 21.07 11.10 6.62
CA GLU A 511 22.21 10.45 5.97
C GLU A 511 23.43 10.35 6.91
N GLY A 512 24.02 9.15 7.04
CA GLY A 512 25.40 8.96 7.51
C GLY A 512 25.67 8.76 9.02
N VAL A 513 24.65 8.47 9.82
CA VAL A 513 24.84 7.92 11.18
C VAL A 513 24.09 6.59 11.30
N ASP A 514 24.77 5.56 11.80
CA ASP A 514 24.25 4.21 11.96
C ASP A 514 24.06 3.91 13.44
N ILE A 515 22.79 3.77 13.87
CA ILE A 515 22.40 3.41 15.23
C ILE A 515 21.35 2.29 15.10
N PRO A 516 21.78 1.01 15.00
CA PRO A 516 20.85 -0.12 14.91
C PRO A 516 19.90 -0.25 16.11
N GLU A 517 20.32 0.27 17.26
CA GLU A 517 19.65 0.19 18.56
C GLU A 517 18.37 1.04 18.67
N ILE A 518 18.11 1.93 17.71
CA ILE A 518 16.91 2.80 17.74
C ILE A 518 15.65 1.95 17.77
N ASN A 519 14.83 2.13 18.81
CA ASN A 519 13.62 1.37 19.05
C ASN A 519 12.34 2.24 19.06
N GLN A 520 12.49 3.55 18.90
CA GLN A 520 11.38 4.48 18.71
C GLN A 520 11.76 5.62 17.75
N VAL A 521 10.87 5.98 16.83
CA VAL A 521 11.03 7.14 15.94
C VAL A 521 9.80 8.02 16.05
N LEU A 522 10.01 9.31 16.29
CA LEU A 522 8.96 10.33 16.32
C LEU A 522 9.12 11.24 15.11
N LEU A 523 8.08 11.32 14.28
CA LEU A 523 7.98 12.25 13.16
C LEU A 523 7.09 13.42 13.60
N VAL A 524 7.70 14.57 13.83
CA VAL A 524 7.04 15.78 14.37
C VAL A 524 7.10 16.89 13.33
N ARG A 525 6.87 16.53 12.07
CA ARG A 525 7.00 17.41 10.89
C ARG A 525 6.08 16.96 9.76
N PRO A 526 5.67 17.86 8.87
CA PRO A 526 4.94 17.46 7.66
C PRO A 526 5.78 16.53 6.77
N THR A 527 5.09 15.58 6.14
CA THR A 527 5.67 14.67 5.16
C THR A 527 5.67 15.32 3.77
N GLU A 528 6.77 16.01 3.46
CA GLU A 528 6.94 16.69 2.15
C GLU A 528 7.37 15.75 1.02
N SER A 529 8.00 14.62 1.35
CA SER A 529 8.57 13.68 0.38
C SER A 529 8.49 12.24 0.89
N PRO A 530 7.92 11.31 0.08
CA PRO A 530 7.94 9.87 0.38
C PRO A 530 9.36 9.32 0.57
N ILE A 531 10.33 9.89 -0.15
CA ILE A 531 11.73 9.45 -0.08
C ILE A 531 12.33 9.77 1.29
N ILE A 532 12.18 11.01 1.75
CA ILE A 532 12.71 11.43 3.06
C ILE A 532 12.01 10.66 4.18
N PHE A 533 10.69 10.46 4.06
CA PHE A 533 9.91 9.68 5.01
C PHE A 533 10.47 8.25 5.17
N ILE A 534 10.70 7.53 4.06
CA ILE A 534 11.27 6.17 4.12
C ILE A 534 12.70 6.15 4.64
N GLN A 535 13.51 7.15 4.31
CA GLN A 535 14.87 7.25 4.86
C GLN A 535 14.87 7.44 6.38
N GLN A 536 13.95 8.25 6.90
CA GLN A 536 13.78 8.51 8.33
C GLN A 536 13.26 7.27 9.05
N LEU A 537 12.22 6.63 8.50
CA LEU A 537 11.67 5.36 8.96
C LEU A 537 12.79 4.30 9.06
N GLY A 538 13.59 4.18 7.99
CA GLY A 538 14.68 3.23 7.87
C GLY A 538 15.82 3.35 8.88
N ARG A 539 15.87 4.44 9.65
CA ARG A 539 16.79 4.55 10.79
C ARG A 539 16.40 3.63 11.94
N GLY A 540 15.09 3.41 12.12
CA GLY A 540 14.55 2.45 13.07
C GLY A 540 14.53 1.00 12.57
N LEU A 541 14.49 0.77 11.26
CA LEU A 541 14.26 -0.57 10.67
C LEU A 541 15.48 -1.51 10.68
N ARG A 542 16.62 -1.14 11.25
CA ARG A 542 17.78 -2.02 11.33
C ARG A 542 17.59 -3.08 12.42
N LYS A 543 17.95 -4.34 12.14
CA LYS A 543 17.94 -5.39 13.15
C LYS A 543 19.02 -5.15 14.21
N TYR A 544 18.68 -5.41 15.47
CA TYR A 544 19.60 -5.32 16.61
C TYR A 544 19.25 -6.37 17.67
N GLN A 545 20.23 -6.74 18.51
CA GLN A 545 19.99 -7.70 19.59
C GLN A 545 18.98 -7.14 20.59
N ASN A 546 18.03 -7.98 21.04
CA ASN A 546 16.97 -7.62 21.99
C ASN A 546 16.02 -6.51 21.50
N LYS A 547 15.98 -6.27 20.17
CA LYS A 547 15.01 -5.41 19.51
C LYS A 547 14.14 -6.26 18.58
N GLU A 548 12.89 -6.49 18.97
CA GLU A 548 11.94 -7.30 18.20
C GLU A 548 11.24 -6.47 17.12
N TYR A 549 10.96 -5.20 17.41
CA TYR A 549 10.29 -4.27 16.52
C TYR A 549 10.73 -2.83 16.82
N VAL A 550 10.33 -1.88 15.97
CA VAL A 550 10.46 -0.44 16.22
C VAL A 550 9.09 0.23 16.22
N VAL A 551 8.86 1.13 17.18
CA VAL A 551 7.63 1.94 17.23
C VAL A 551 7.85 3.24 16.47
N ILE A 552 6.96 3.54 15.52
CA ILE A 552 7.01 4.76 14.71
C ILE A 552 5.78 5.59 15.03
N LEU A 553 5.98 6.79 15.55
CA LEU A 553 4.92 7.73 15.92
C LEU A 553 4.97 8.89 14.94
N ASP A 554 3.97 9.00 14.06
CA ASP A 554 3.81 10.12 13.15
C ASP A 554 2.72 11.07 13.66
N PHE A 555 3.10 12.29 14.01
CA PHE A 555 2.18 13.32 14.50
C PHE A 555 1.62 14.12 13.32
N ILE A 556 0.42 13.73 12.89
CA ILE A 556 -0.24 14.18 11.69
C ILE A 556 -1.07 15.44 11.99
N GLY A 557 -0.56 16.58 11.54
CA GLY A 557 -1.28 17.86 11.49
C GLY A 557 -2.25 17.93 10.31
N ASN A 558 -2.87 19.10 10.12
CA ASN A 558 -3.73 19.40 8.99
C ASN A 558 -2.90 19.83 7.76
N TYR A 559 -2.06 18.93 7.28
CA TYR A 559 -1.16 19.18 6.15
C TYR A 559 -1.79 18.74 4.82
N LYS A 560 -1.58 19.54 3.76
CA LYS A 560 -2.06 19.24 2.41
C LYS A 560 -1.41 17.98 1.83
N ASN A 561 -0.20 17.65 2.29
CA ASN A 561 0.61 16.54 1.76
C ASN A 561 0.44 15.22 2.52
N ASN A 562 -0.55 15.08 3.41
CA ASN A 562 -0.77 13.84 4.18
C ASN A 562 -0.96 12.59 3.31
N PHE A 563 -1.44 12.73 2.07
CA PHE A 563 -1.54 11.64 1.09
C PHE A 563 -0.19 11.00 0.72
N MET A 564 0.95 11.65 1.02
CA MET A 564 2.28 11.08 0.80
C MET A 564 2.61 9.92 1.74
N ILE A 565 1.99 9.86 2.93
CA ILE A 565 2.20 8.81 3.93
C ILE A 565 1.80 7.43 3.36
N PRO A 566 0.56 7.20 2.90
CA PRO A 566 0.19 5.91 2.31
C PRO A 566 0.97 5.58 1.03
N ILE A 567 1.35 6.57 0.22
CA ILE A 567 2.23 6.36 -0.96
C ILE A 567 3.60 5.84 -0.54
N ALA A 568 4.18 6.41 0.52
CA ALA A 568 5.49 6.00 1.02
C ALA A 568 5.44 4.57 1.58
N LEU A 569 4.45 4.29 2.43
CA LEU A 569 4.30 2.99 3.09
C LEU A 569 3.93 1.88 2.10
N SER A 570 3.02 2.12 1.14
CA SER A 570 2.62 1.10 0.15
C SER A 570 3.72 0.78 -0.85
N GLY A 571 4.60 1.74 -1.14
CA GLY A 571 5.55 1.65 -2.24
C GLY A 571 4.93 1.87 -3.63
N ASP A 572 3.60 1.95 -3.74
CA ASP A 572 2.88 2.27 -4.97
C ASP A 572 2.95 3.78 -5.23
N ARG A 573 3.67 4.15 -6.28
CA ARG A 573 3.89 5.54 -6.71
C ARG A 573 3.04 5.91 -7.92
N SER A 574 2.00 5.15 -8.26
CA SER A 574 1.12 5.43 -9.39
C SER A 574 0.32 6.74 -9.22
N TYR A 575 0.21 7.27 -8.00
CA TYR A 575 -0.67 8.39 -7.65
C TYR A 575 -2.14 8.13 -7.99
N ASP A 576 -2.52 6.84 -8.06
CA ASP A 576 -3.90 6.44 -8.21
C ASP A 576 -4.64 6.63 -6.88
N LYS A 577 -5.60 7.56 -6.85
CA LYS A 577 -6.37 7.88 -5.65
C LYS A 577 -7.06 6.66 -5.06
N ASP A 578 -7.55 5.75 -5.89
CA ASP A 578 -8.29 4.58 -5.41
C ASP A 578 -7.36 3.55 -4.81
N LYS A 579 -6.18 3.34 -5.40
CA LYS A 579 -5.15 2.49 -4.78
C LYS A 579 -4.66 3.05 -3.45
N ILE A 580 -4.46 4.36 -3.36
CA ILE A 580 -4.05 5.02 -2.11
C ILE A 580 -5.13 4.85 -1.03
N ARG A 581 -6.41 5.01 -1.38
CA ARG A 581 -7.54 4.78 -0.45
C ARG A 581 -7.62 3.32 -0.01
N LYS A 582 -7.56 2.37 -0.95
CA LYS A 582 -7.55 0.93 -0.65
C LYS A 582 -6.43 0.59 0.34
N TYR A 583 -5.23 1.16 0.18
CA TYR A 583 -4.14 0.94 1.13
C TYR A 583 -4.40 1.51 2.54
N LEU A 584 -5.09 2.64 2.67
CA LEU A 584 -5.49 3.14 4.00
C LEU A 584 -6.53 2.27 4.68
N MET A 585 -7.40 1.65 3.88
CA MET A 585 -8.47 0.76 4.33
C MET A 585 -7.93 -0.62 4.74
N GLU A 586 -7.09 -1.20 3.89
CA GLU A 586 -6.61 -2.59 3.97
C GLU A 586 -5.15 -2.70 4.44
N GLY A 587 -4.50 -1.60 4.86
CA GLY A 587 -3.04 -1.53 5.04
C GLY A 587 -2.43 -2.58 5.97
N ASN A 588 -3.15 -3.03 7.00
CA ASN A 588 -2.70 -4.13 7.89
C ASN A 588 -2.78 -5.52 7.26
N LYS A 589 -3.66 -5.72 6.27
CA LYS A 589 -3.76 -6.95 5.47
C LYS A 589 -2.68 -6.98 4.39
N ILE A 590 -2.34 -5.83 3.81
CA ILE A 590 -1.37 -5.72 2.72
C ILE A 590 0.09 -5.70 3.23
N ILE A 591 0.38 -5.14 4.40
CA ILE A 591 1.77 -5.02 4.87
C ILE A 591 2.35 -6.43 5.20
N PRO A 592 3.54 -6.80 4.71
CA PRO A 592 4.17 -8.08 4.97
C PRO A 592 4.68 -8.28 6.40
N GLY A 593 4.77 -9.56 6.79
CA GLY A 593 5.40 -10.00 8.03
C GLY A 593 4.69 -9.50 9.29
N ALA A 594 5.47 -9.21 10.33
CA ALA A 594 4.97 -8.80 11.65
C ALA A 594 4.67 -7.29 11.78
N SER A 595 4.90 -6.50 10.73
CA SER A 595 4.71 -5.05 10.80
C SER A 595 3.22 -4.68 10.80
N SER A 596 2.88 -3.51 11.34
CA SER A 596 1.51 -3.00 11.37
C SER A 596 1.45 -1.50 11.14
N ILE A 597 0.33 -1.04 10.57
CA ILE A 597 0.03 0.37 10.30
C ILE A 597 -1.31 0.70 10.93
N ASN A 598 -1.33 1.68 11.80
CA ASN A 598 -2.52 2.10 12.52
C ASN A 598 -2.67 3.62 12.40
N PHE A 599 -3.90 4.07 12.19
CA PHE A 599 -4.26 5.48 12.18
C PHE A 599 -5.43 5.69 13.12
N ASP A 600 -5.32 6.70 13.99
CA ASP A 600 -6.49 7.18 14.71
C ASP A 600 -7.54 7.74 13.73
N GLU A 601 -8.78 7.89 14.22
CA GLU A 601 -9.94 8.27 13.40
C GLU A 601 -9.74 9.63 12.69
N ILE A 602 -9.23 10.62 13.42
CA ILE A 602 -9.07 11.99 12.91
C ILE A 602 -7.93 12.05 11.87
N SER A 603 -6.79 11.40 12.14
CA SER A 603 -5.67 11.31 11.20
C SER A 603 -6.07 10.61 9.92
N ARG A 604 -6.81 9.50 10.03
CA ARG A 604 -7.35 8.78 8.87
C ARG A 604 -8.22 9.68 8.01
N LYS A 605 -9.15 10.42 8.64
CA LYS A 605 -10.00 11.41 7.96
C LYS A 605 -9.19 12.51 7.28
N ARG A 606 -8.19 13.09 7.96
CA ARG A 606 -7.29 14.11 7.38
C ARG A 606 -6.52 13.59 6.16
N ILE A 607 -6.06 12.34 6.19
CA ILE A 607 -5.40 11.73 5.03
C ILE A 607 -6.41 11.57 3.89
N TYR A 608 -7.62 11.06 4.13
CA TYR A 608 -8.67 10.97 3.10
C TYR A 608 -9.00 12.32 2.47
N GLU A 609 -9.20 13.35 3.28
CA GLU A 609 -9.45 14.71 2.81
C GLU A 609 -8.29 15.22 1.95
N SER A 610 -7.04 14.98 2.34
CA SER A 610 -5.87 15.35 1.54
C SER A 610 -5.82 14.63 0.18
N ILE A 611 -6.23 13.35 0.10
CA ILE A 611 -6.32 12.59 -1.15
C ILE A 611 -7.41 13.17 -2.05
N ASN A 612 -8.58 13.50 -1.47
CA ASN A 612 -9.71 14.04 -2.21
C ASN A 612 -9.38 15.42 -2.78
N ASN A 613 -8.86 16.30 -1.95
CA ASN A 613 -8.60 17.71 -2.29
C ASN A 613 -7.39 17.91 -3.20
N THR A 614 -6.45 16.95 -3.24
CA THR A 614 -5.25 17.07 -4.08
C THR A 614 -5.55 16.71 -5.54
N SER A 615 -5.18 17.58 -6.47
CA SER A 615 -5.18 17.27 -7.91
C SER A 615 -3.79 16.75 -8.35
N PHE A 616 -3.77 15.53 -8.87
CA PHE A 616 -2.60 14.93 -9.51
C PHE A 616 -2.51 15.23 -11.01
N SER A 617 -3.37 16.10 -11.54
CA SER A 617 -3.44 16.41 -12.97
C SER A 617 -2.55 17.58 -13.41
N ARG A 618 -1.47 17.86 -12.67
CA ARG A 618 -0.58 19.00 -12.95
C ARG A 618 0.47 18.63 -14.00
N LYS A 619 0.63 19.43 -15.06
CA LYS A 619 1.65 19.23 -16.12
C LYS A 619 3.07 19.05 -15.58
N ALA A 620 3.43 19.81 -14.54
CA ALA A 620 4.73 19.70 -13.88
C ALA A 620 4.97 18.30 -13.30
N LEU A 621 3.95 17.70 -12.67
CA LEU A 621 4.03 16.34 -12.14
C LEU A 621 4.18 15.32 -13.27
N PHE A 622 3.43 15.45 -14.36
CA PHE A 622 3.55 14.56 -15.51
C PHE A 622 4.96 14.60 -16.11
N LYS A 623 5.52 15.79 -16.30
CA LYS A 623 6.89 15.97 -16.81
C LYS A 623 7.92 15.38 -15.86
N GLU A 624 7.77 15.59 -14.55
CA GLU A 624 8.65 15.01 -13.53
C GLU A 624 8.63 13.47 -13.60
N LYS A 625 7.45 12.86 -13.58
CA LYS A 625 7.29 11.39 -13.58
C LYS A 625 7.71 10.76 -14.90
N TYR A 626 7.40 11.42 -16.02
CA TYR A 626 7.90 11.03 -17.34
C TYR A 626 9.42 11.01 -17.40
N ASN A 627 10.07 12.08 -16.94
CA ASN A 627 11.52 12.15 -16.92
C ASN A 627 12.13 11.10 -16.00
N GLN A 628 11.56 10.88 -14.81
CA GLN A 628 12.02 9.82 -13.89
C GLN A 628 12.04 8.44 -14.56
N LEU A 629 10.97 8.07 -15.26
CA LEU A 629 10.90 6.79 -15.97
C LEU A 629 11.76 6.76 -17.23
N LYS A 630 11.82 7.84 -18.02
CA LYS A 630 12.73 7.98 -19.18
C LYS A 630 14.18 7.76 -18.76
N TYR A 631 14.56 8.38 -17.65
CA TYR A 631 15.87 8.25 -17.04
C TYR A 631 16.14 6.82 -16.58
N LYS A 632 15.19 6.16 -15.93
CA LYS A 632 15.33 4.77 -15.52
C LYS A 632 15.53 3.81 -16.71
N LEU A 633 14.78 4.01 -17.79
CA LEU A 633 14.77 3.12 -18.96
C LEU A 633 15.85 3.43 -20.00
N GLY A 634 16.44 4.63 -20.00
CA GLY A 634 17.35 5.09 -21.05
C GLY A 634 16.67 5.33 -22.42
N ARG A 635 15.34 5.31 -22.48
CA ARG A 635 14.54 5.52 -23.69
C ARG A 635 13.21 6.18 -23.36
N ILE A 636 12.52 6.70 -24.39
CA ILE A 636 11.15 7.22 -24.24
C ILE A 636 10.27 6.10 -23.66
N PRO A 637 9.64 6.33 -22.49
CA PRO A 637 8.75 5.35 -21.88
C PRO A 637 7.45 5.24 -22.67
N SER A 638 6.93 4.02 -22.74
CA SER A 638 5.63 3.70 -23.28
C SER A 638 4.57 3.71 -22.15
N LEU A 639 3.28 3.78 -22.48
CA LEU A 639 2.18 3.62 -21.53
C LEU A 639 2.30 2.30 -20.77
N TYR A 640 2.66 1.22 -21.47
CA TYR A 640 2.90 -0.08 -20.85
C TYR A 640 4.07 -0.06 -19.86
N ASP A 641 5.14 0.71 -20.13
CA ASP A 641 6.25 0.84 -19.19
C ASP A 641 5.82 1.49 -17.87
N PHE A 642 4.93 2.48 -17.93
CA PHE A 642 4.35 3.09 -16.72
C PHE A 642 3.57 2.07 -15.87
N ALA A 643 2.83 1.17 -16.53
CA ALA A 643 2.04 0.16 -15.84
C ALA A 643 2.92 -0.85 -15.09
N ILE A 644 3.94 -1.40 -15.76
CA ILE A 644 4.78 -2.46 -15.18
C ILE A 644 5.77 -1.95 -14.13
N ASN A 645 6.14 -0.67 -14.16
CA ASN A 645 7.03 -0.08 -13.16
C ASN A 645 6.28 0.51 -11.95
N ALA A 646 4.94 0.62 -12.01
CA ALA A 646 4.10 1.22 -10.97
C ALA A 646 4.56 2.63 -10.52
N GLU A 647 5.17 3.40 -11.43
CA GLU A 647 5.76 4.72 -11.12
C GLU A 647 4.79 5.89 -11.32
N PHE A 648 3.78 5.73 -12.18
CA PHE A 648 2.77 6.75 -12.44
C PHE A 648 1.57 6.15 -13.20
N ASN A 649 0.34 6.52 -12.86
CA ASN A 649 -0.86 6.11 -13.60
C ASN A 649 -0.99 6.95 -14.90
N PRO A 650 -0.78 6.37 -16.09
CA PRO A 650 -0.81 7.13 -17.34
C PRO A 650 -2.20 7.68 -17.68
N GLU A 651 -3.28 7.17 -17.09
CA GLU A 651 -4.62 7.73 -17.29
C GLU A 651 -4.76 9.15 -16.72
N LEU A 652 -3.95 9.52 -15.73
CA LEU A 652 -3.89 10.90 -15.25
C LEU A 652 -3.41 11.87 -16.33
N ILE A 653 -2.42 11.46 -17.14
CA ILE A 653 -1.97 12.23 -18.31
C ILE A 653 -3.10 12.32 -19.32
N LEU A 654 -3.68 11.17 -19.67
CA LEU A 654 -4.63 11.08 -20.77
C LEU A 654 -5.99 11.69 -20.46
N ASN A 655 -6.36 11.80 -19.19
CA ASN A 655 -7.56 12.53 -18.76
C ASN A 655 -7.38 14.05 -18.76
N HIS A 656 -6.14 14.54 -18.85
CA HIS A 656 -5.88 15.97 -18.97
C HIS A 656 -6.35 16.51 -20.32
N LYS A 657 -6.98 17.70 -20.31
CA LYS A 657 -7.59 18.31 -21.51
C LYS A 657 -6.60 18.57 -22.65
N ASP A 658 -5.35 18.90 -22.30
CA ASP A 658 -4.31 19.25 -23.29
C ASP A 658 -3.63 18.00 -23.88
N TYR A 659 -3.81 16.82 -23.26
CA TYR A 659 -3.14 15.57 -23.64
C TYR A 659 -4.14 14.45 -23.93
N PRO A 660 -5.01 14.62 -24.94
CA PRO A 660 -6.03 13.61 -25.24
C PRO A 660 -5.45 12.27 -25.73
N THR A 661 -4.17 12.24 -26.13
CA THR A 661 -3.42 11.03 -26.49
C THR A 661 -1.98 11.11 -25.95
N TYR A 662 -1.32 9.97 -25.83
CA TYR A 662 0.08 9.94 -25.42
C TYR A 662 1.01 10.61 -26.44
N TYR A 663 0.66 10.54 -27.74
CA TYR A 663 1.31 11.31 -28.79
C TYR A 663 1.33 12.83 -28.50
N THR A 664 0.17 13.41 -28.15
CA THR A 664 0.09 14.86 -27.86
C THR A 664 0.88 15.25 -26.62
N PHE A 665 0.99 14.34 -25.65
CA PHE A 665 1.84 14.52 -24.47
C PHE A 665 3.33 14.52 -24.83
N LEU A 666 3.80 13.51 -25.58
CA LEU A 666 5.20 13.43 -25.99
C LEU A 666 5.63 14.65 -26.81
N LYS A 667 4.78 15.12 -27.73
CA LYS A 667 5.06 16.30 -28.56
C LYS A 667 5.22 17.60 -27.76
N ASP A 668 4.59 17.70 -26.58
CA ASP A 668 4.67 18.89 -25.71
C ASP A 668 5.81 18.78 -24.68
N ILE A 669 6.16 17.57 -24.25
CA ILE A 669 7.04 17.36 -23.09
C ILE A 669 8.45 16.91 -23.46
N ASP A 670 8.62 16.15 -24.55
CA ASP A 670 9.90 15.58 -24.95
C ASP A 670 10.46 16.25 -26.21
N ASP A 671 11.51 17.05 -26.03
CA ASP A 671 12.18 17.78 -27.11
C ASP A 671 12.83 16.85 -28.16
N ASP A 672 13.12 15.58 -27.80
CA ASP A 672 13.70 14.59 -28.71
C ASP A 672 12.63 13.91 -29.59
N TYR A 673 11.34 14.09 -29.27
CA TYR A 673 10.24 13.45 -30.00
C TYR A 673 9.84 14.25 -31.25
N ASN A 674 10.27 13.78 -32.42
CA ASN A 674 10.11 14.49 -33.71
C ASN A 674 9.19 13.79 -34.72
N ARG A 675 8.39 12.82 -34.28
CA ARG A 675 7.50 12.05 -35.15
C ARG A 675 6.16 12.74 -35.33
N GLU A 676 5.56 12.63 -36.52
CA GLU A 676 4.29 13.28 -36.86
C GLU A 676 3.20 12.26 -37.21
N ILE A 677 1.95 12.60 -36.86
CA ILE A 677 0.74 11.90 -37.28
C ILE A 677 -0.27 12.92 -37.84
N SER A 678 -1.11 12.47 -38.77
CA SER A 678 -2.22 13.22 -39.36
C SER A 678 -3.38 13.41 -38.39
N ASP A 679 -4.27 14.37 -38.68
CA ASP A 679 -5.47 14.63 -37.87
C ASP A 679 -6.39 13.41 -37.78
N GLY A 680 -6.54 12.64 -38.86
CA GLY A 680 -7.36 11.44 -38.88
C GLY A 680 -6.74 10.27 -38.08
N GLU A 681 -5.41 10.15 -38.07
CA GLU A 681 -4.70 9.23 -37.18
C GLU A 681 -4.92 9.62 -35.71
N LEU A 682 -4.77 10.92 -35.40
CA LEU A 682 -4.96 11.45 -34.06
C LEU A 682 -6.38 11.16 -33.52
N ASP A 683 -7.42 11.32 -34.34
CA ASP A 683 -8.80 11.07 -33.93
C ASP A 683 -9.05 9.60 -33.56
N SER A 684 -8.50 8.65 -34.31
CA SER A 684 -8.59 7.23 -33.96
C SER A 684 -7.84 6.92 -32.66
N LEU A 685 -6.67 7.53 -32.41
CA LEU A 685 -5.94 7.39 -31.15
C LEU A 685 -6.68 8.02 -29.96
N LYS A 686 -7.40 9.13 -30.16
CA LYS A 686 -8.24 9.73 -29.10
C LYS A 686 -9.32 8.78 -28.63
N LEU A 687 -9.99 8.09 -29.56
CA LEU A 687 -11.00 7.10 -29.23
C LEU A 687 -10.40 5.97 -28.39
N ILE A 688 -9.28 5.39 -28.85
CA ILE A 688 -8.59 4.32 -28.12
C ILE A 688 -8.15 4.81 -26.74
N SER A 689 -7.53 6.00 -26.68
CA SER A 689 -6.97 6.56 -25.46
C SER A 689 -8.04 6.85 -24.41
N LYS A 690 -9.18 7.42 -24.81
CA LYS A 690 -10.24 7.83 -23.89
C LYS A 690 -11.20 6.69 -23.51
N LYS A 691 -11.35 5.68 -24.37
CA LYS A 691 -12.43 4.68 -24.22
C LYS A 691 -11.95 3.24 -24.06
N LEU A 692 -10.77 2.89 -24.57
CA LEU A 692 -10.28 1.50 -24.59
C LEU A 692 -9.09 1.26 -23.66
N LEU A 693 -8.29 2.29 -23.35
CA LEU A 693 -7.11 2.14 -22.50
C LEU A 693 -7.41 1.65 -21.08
N LYS A 694 -8.63 1.88 -20.57
CA LYS A 694 -9.03 1.32 -19.28
C LYS A 694 -8.99 -0.22 -19.27
N GLY A 695 -8.94 -0.87 -20.43
CA GLY A 695 -8.77 -2.32 -20.50
C GLY A 695 -9.95 -3.08 -19.88
N ILE A 696 -11.15 -2.52 -19.88
CA ILE A 696 -12.32 -3.15 -19.24
C ILE A 696 -12.80 -4.37 -20.02
N ARG A 697 -12.62 -4.36 -21.35
CA ARG A 697 -13.02 -5.45 -22.25
C ARG A 697 -11.90 -5.76 -23.23
N PRO A 698 -11.59 -7.05 -23.48
CA PRO A 698 -10.62 -7.45 -24.49
C PRO A 698 -11.22 -7.46 -25.91
N HIS A 699 -12.55 -7.46 -26.05
CA HIS A 699 -13.26 -7.65 -27.32
C HIS A 699 -12.86 -6.64 -28.40
N GLU A 700 -12.92 -5.34 -28.09
CA GLU A 700 -12.52 -4.28 -29.03
C GLU A 700 -11.02 -4.34 -29.35
N LEU A 701 -10.20 -4.68 -28.36
CA LEU A 701 -8.74 -4.75 -28.50
C LEU A 701 -8.33 -5.86 -29.47
N ILE A 702 -8.97 -7.04 -29.38
CA ILE A 702 -8.70 -8.17 -30.29
C ILE A 702 -9.15 -7.82 -31.72
N ILE A 703 -10.27 -7.12 -31.90
CA ILE A 703 -10.70 -6.67 -33.23
C ILE A 703 -9.61 -5.79 -33.87
N LEU A 704 -9.06 -4.83 -33.11
CA LEU A 704 -7.98 -3.96 -33.58
C LEU A 704 -6.70 -4.76 -33.90
N GLU A 705 -6.34 -5.75 -33.07
CA GLU A 705 -5.21 -6.66 -33.34
C GLU A 705 -5.42 -7.48 -34.63
N CYS A 706 -6.61 -8.05 -34.83
CA CYS A 706 -6.93 -8.79 -36.06
C CYS A 706 -6.86 -7.89 -37.30
N LEU A 707 -7.40 -6.67 -37.24
CA LEU A 707 -7.28 -5.71 -38.35
C LEU A 707 -5.83 -5.33 -38.63
N LYS A 708 -5.01 -5.17 -37.59
CA LYS A 708 -3.58 -4.85 -37.71
C LYS A 708 -2.81 -5.93 -38.49
N TYR A 709 -2.99 -7.21 -38.13
CA TYR A 709 -2.24 -8.33 -38.72
C TYR A 709 -2.90 -8.92 -39.96
N ASN A 710 -4.19 -9.25 -39.89
CA ASN A 710 -4.90 -9.99 -40.94
C ASN A 710 -5.52 -9.07 -41.99
N LYS A 711 -5.65 -7.76 -41.71
CA LYS A 711 -6.37 -6.77 -42.53
C LYS A 711 -7.88 -7.01 -42.64
N TYR A 712 -8.41 -7.97 -41.89
CA TYR A 712 -9.83 -8.22 -41.72
C TYR A 712 -10.04 -8.97 -40.39
N PHE A 713 -11.31 -9.10 -39.96
CA PHE A 713 -11.71 -10.03 -38.92
C PHE A 713 -13.04 -10.69 -39.26
N THR A 714 -13.31 -11.85 -38.64
CA THR A 714 -14.64 -12.48 -38.62
C THR A 714 -15.08 -12.69 -37.17
N VAL A 715 -16.39 -12.79 -36.92
CA VAL A 715 -16.91 -13.03 -35.55
C VAL A 715 -16.34 -14.33 -34.98
N GLY A 716 -16.29 -15.39 -35.80
CA GLY A 716 -15.73 -16.68 -35.38
C GLY A 716 -14.24 -16.62 -35.00
N GLN A 717 -13.45 -15.79 -35.68
CA GLN A 717 -12.04 -15.57 -35.32
C GLN A 717 -11.90 -14.86 -33.97
N ILE A 718 -12.73 -13.84 -33.71
CA ILE A 718 -12.70 -13.09 -32.45
C ILE A 718 -13.15 -13.97 -31.27
N GLU A 719 -14.27 -14.70 -31.41
CA GLU A 719 -14.74 -15.65 -30.39
C GLU A 719 -13.67 -16.70 -30.06
N LYS A 720 -12.95 -17.20 -31.07
CA LYS A 720 -11.85 -18.13 -30.86
C LYS A 720 -10.69 -17.48 -30.09
N CYS A 721 -10.26 -16.28 -30.44
CA CYS A 721 -9.18 -15.59 -29.74
C CYS A 721 -9.54 -15.27 -28.27
N LEU A 722 -10.80 -14.90 -28.02
CA LEU A 722 -11.32 -14.65 -26.67
C LEU A 722 -11.26 -15.91 -25.80
N LYS A 723 -11.66 -17.06 -26.36
CA LYS A 723 -11.55 -18.35 -25.69
C LYS A 723 -10.10 -18.76 -25.44
N ASP A 724 -9.26 -18.72 -26.48
CA ASP A 724 -7.90 -19.24 -26.43
C ASP A 724 -6.98 -18.40 -25.51
N ASN A 725 -7.16 -17.07 -25.49
CA ASN A 725 -6.28 -16.17 -24.75
C ASN A 725 -6.83 -15.75 -23.38
N PHE A 726 -8.15 -15.68 -23.22
CA PHE A 726 -8.80 -15.13 -22.02
C PHE A 726 -9.77 -16.10 -21.33
N GLY A 727 -10.02 -17.29 -21.90
CA GLY A 727 -10.98 -18.26 -21.35
C GLY A 727 -12.44 -17.86 -21.53
N LEU A 728 -12.74 -16.82 -22.33
CA LEU A 728 -14.08 -16.28 -22.48
C LEU A 728 -14.87 -17.03 -23.57
N GLU A 729 -15.82 -17.86 -23.16
CA GLU A 729 -16.70 -18.61 -24.08
C GLU A 729 -18.03 -17.90 -24.33
N ASN A 730 -18.74 -18.29 -25.40
CA ASN A 730 -20.10 -17.81 -25.74
C ASN A 730 -20.23 -16.28 -25.87
N GLN A 731 -19.21 -15.60 -26.40
CA GLN A 731 -19.09 -14.14 -26.41
C GLN A 731 -19.78 -13.43 -27.61
N PHE A 732 -20.73 -14.06 -28.29
CA PHE A 732 -21.33 -13.48 -29.51
C PHE A 732 -21.89 -12.07 -29.31
N ASP A 733 -22.71 -11.85 -28.28
CA ASP A 733 -23.35 -10.55 -28.03
C ASP A 733 -22.32 -9.48 -27.62
N SER A 734 -21.28 -9.89 -26.90
CA SER A 734 -20.13 -9.05 -26.56
C SER A 734 -19.32 -8.63 -27.78
N VAL A 735 -19.07 -9.55 -28.73
CA VAL A 735 -18.41 -9.24 -30.00
C VAL A 735 -19.28 -8.33 -30.86
N ARG A 736 -20.60 -8.58 -30.92
CA ARG A 736 -21.56 -7.69 -31.60
C ARG A 736 -21.53 -6.28 -30.99
N GLY A 737 -21.52 -6.18 -29.66
CA GLY A 737 -21.38 -4.92 -28.93
C GLY A 737 -20.07 -4.19 -29.24
N ALA A 738 -18.95 -4.91 -29.31
CA ALA A 738 -17.66 -4.36 -29.68
C ALA A 738 -17.63 -3.80 -31.12
N ILE A 739 -18.26 -4.50 -32.08
CA ILE A 739 -18.43 -4.02 -33.46
C ILE A 739 -19.29 -2.74 -33.46
N ASN A 740 -20.43 -2.75 -32.76
CA ASN A 740 -21.32 -1.59 -32.63
C ASN A 740 -20.61 -0.36 -32.03
N PHE A 741 -19.74 -0.60 -31.05
CA PHE A 741 -18.93 0.42 -30.40
C PHE A 741 -17.85 0.99 -31.33
N LEU A 742 -17.06 0.13 -31.97
CA LEU A 742 -15.96 0.56 -32.87
C LEU A 742 -16.47 1.22 -34.15
N SER A 743 -17.69 0.90 -34.60
CA SER A 743 -18.40 1.61 -35.67
C SER A 743 -19.01 2.94 -35.21
N LEU A 744 -18.88 3.30 -33.93
CA LEU A 744 -19.48 4.47 -33.28
C LEU A 744 -21.01 4.47 -33.20
N ASN A 745 -21.67 3.41 -33.70
CA ASN A 745 -23.12 3.25 -33.71
C ASN A 745 -23.72 3.23 -32.30
N PHE A 746 -22.96 2.77 -31.31
CA PHE A 746 -23.33 2.85 -29.89
C PHE A 746 -23.70 4.28 -29.43
N TYR A 747 -23.14 5.33 -30.06
CA TYR A 747 -23.40 6.72 -29.69
C TYR A 747 -24.51 7.40 -30.52
N LEU A 748 -25.16 6.66 -31.43
CA LEU A 748 -26.30 7.18 -32.17
C LEU A 748 -27.50 7.43 -31.25
N LYS A 749 -28.39 8.33 -31.67
CA LYS A 749 -29.66 8.54 -30.98
C LYS A 749 -30.54 7.31 -31.19
N GLU A 750 -31.11 6.77 -30.11
CA GLU A 750 -32.04 5.64 -30.17
C GLU A 750 -33.26 5.92 -31.07
N LYS A 751 -33.71 7.18 -31.12
CA LYS A 751 -34.79 7.65 -32.02
C LYS A 751 -34.37 8.97 -32.67
N GLY A 752 -33.79 8.91 -33.87
CA GLY A 752 -33.47 10.07 -34.70
C GLY A 752 -32.16 9.94 -35.47
N GLU A 753 -31.88 10.92 -36.33
CA GLU A 753 -30.63 10.99 -37.08
C GLU A 753 -29.52 11.70 -36.27
N GLY A 754 -28.30 11.19 -36.41
CA GLY A 754 -27.08 11.76 -35.82
C GLY A 754 -26.72 11.24 -34.41
N TYR A 755 -25.53 11.64 -33.98
CA TYR A 755 -24.97 11.26 -32.68
C TYR A 755 -25.66 11.99 -31.52
N GLN A 756 -25.67 11.36 -30.36
CA GLN A 756 -26.04 12.04 -29.12
C GLN A 756 -25.07 13.21 -28.86
N ALA A 757 -25.60 14.36 -28.47
CA ALA A 757 -24.76 15.53 -28.23
C ALA A 757 -23.78 15.28 -27.08
N ASN A 758 -22.54 15.75 -27.22
CA ASN A 758 -21.48 15.66 -26.21
C ASN A 758 -21.04 14.24 -25.80
N THR A 759 -21.21 13.24 -26.67
CA THR A 759 -20.74 11.86 -26.42
C THR A 759 -19.42 11.56 -27.14
N ILE A 760 -19.48 11.40 -28.46
CA ILE A 760 -18.34 10.99 -29.31
C ILE A 760 -17.86 12.11 -30.25
N THR A 761 -18.73 13.07 -30.55
CA THR A 761 -18.45 14.19 -31.48
C THR A 761 -17.38 15.16 -30.95
N ASN A 762 -17.09 15.12 -29.65
CA ASN A 762 -16.01 15.90 -29.03
C ASN A 762 -14.68 15.12 -28.99
N VAL A 763 -14.71 13.83 -29.35
CA VAL A 763 -13.56 12.92 -29.33
C VAL A 763 -13.03 12.66 -30.74
N VAL A 764 -13.92 12.52 -31.72
CA VAL A 764 -13.58 12.22 -33.12
C VAL A 764 -14.18 13.30 -34.04
N GLY A 765 -13.36 13.89 -34.91
CA GLY A 765 -13.78 14.95 -35.84
C GLY A 765 -14.57 14.47 -37.06
N ASN A 766 -14.17 13.34 -37.68
CA ASN A 766 -14.91 12.72 -38.79
C ASN A 766 -15.20 11.22 -38.52
N PRO A 767 -16.48 10.83 -38.31
CA PRO A 767 -16.83 9.55 -37.68
C PRO A 767 -17.00 8.34 -38.63
N VAL A 768 -16.64 8.42 -39.91
CA VAL A 768 -16.95 7.34 -40.87
C VAL A 768 -15.78 6.36 -41.04
N ASN A 769 -16.03 5.06 -40.79
CA ASN A 769 -15.14 3.92 -41.04
C ASN A 769 -13.70 4.09 -40.49
N LEU A 770 -13.58 4.44 -39.20
CA LEU A 770 -12.28 4.67 -38.56
C LEU A 770 -11.34 3.45 -38.63
N PHE A 771 -11.86 2.23 -38.48
CA PHE A 771 -11.03 1.01 -38.39
C PHE A 771 -11.34 -0.04 -39.46
N PHE A 772 -12.62 -0.23 -39.79
CA PHE A 772 -13.08 -1.24 -40.76
C PHE A 772 -14.27 -0.72 -41.57
N ASN A 773 -14.52 -1.37 -42.70
CA ASN A 773 -15.65 -1.09 -43.57
C ASN A 773 -16.91 -1.71 -42.97
N TYR A 774 -17.78 -0.88 -42.41
CA TYR A 774 -19.01 -1.33 -41.77
C TYR A 774 -20.14 -1.52 -42.80
N ASP A 775 -20.93 -2.58 -42.62
CA ASP A 775 -22.09 -2.93 -43.45
C ASP A 775 -23.31 -3.18 -42.57
N ASP A 776 -24.33 -2.32 -42.71
CA ASP A 776 -25.55 -2.34 -41.90
C ASP A 776 -26.41 -3.60 -42.11
N ASP A 777 -26.47 -4.12 -43.33
CA ASP A 777 -27.29 -5.29 -43.65
C ASP A 777 -26.65 -6.55 -43.11
N VAL A 778 -25.33 -6.64 -43.18
CA VAL A 778 -24.56 -7.71 -42.54
C VAL A 778 -24.70 -7.65 -41.03
N PHE A 779 -24.56 -6.47 -40.41
CA PHE A 779 -24.63 -6.30 -38.97
C PHE A 779 -26.01 -6.68 -38.39
N LYS A 780 -27.11 -6.29 -39.06
CA LYS A 780 -28.47 -6.68 -38.65
C LYS A 780 -28.70 -8.19 -38.65
N ASN A 781 -27.97 -8.93 -39.48
CA ASN A 781 -28.07 -10.40 -39.58
C ASN A 781 -26.76 -11.12 -39.17
N LEU A 782 -25.98 -10.52 -38.26
CA LEU A 782 -24.63 -10.96 -37.93
C LEU A 782 -24.57 -12.42 -37.43
N LYS A 783 -25.62 -12.88 -36.75
CA LYS A 783 -25.70 -14.26 -36.22
C LYS A 783 -25.62 -15.33 -37.32
N ASN A 784 -26.15 -15.03 -38.50
CA ASN A 784 -26.09 -15.91 -39.68
C ASN A 784 -24.86 -15.63 -40.56
N ASN A 785 -24.11 -14.57 -40.27
CA ASN A 785 -22.97 -14.08 -41.05
C ASN A 785 -21.66 -14.10 -40.23
N LYS A 786 -21.48 -15.07 -39.33
CA LYS A 786 -20.29 -15.14 -38.44
C LYS A 786 -18.96 -15.19 -39.20
N ASP A 787 -18.96 -15.75 -40.41
CA ASP A 787 -17.77 -15.88 -41.28
C ASP A 787 -17.58 -14.69 -42.24
N TYR A 788 -18.46 -13.69 -42.19
CA TYR A 788 -18.29 -12.48 -42.99
C TYR A 788 -17.00 -11.76 -42.58
N LYS A 789 -16.22 -11.36 -43.59
CA LYS A 789 -14.95 -10.67 -43.41
C LYS A 789 -15.18 -9.16 -43.38
N PHE A 790 -15.10 -8.57 -42.20
CA PHE A 790 -15.03 -7.13 -42.06
C PHE A 790 -13.63 -6.68 -42.44
N GLU A 791 -13.50 -6.11 -43.64
CA GLU A 791 -12.22 -5.63 -44.17
C GLU A 791 -11.79 -4.32 -43.50
N ILE A 792 -10.47 -4.15 -43.33
CA ILE A 792 -9.86 -2.92 -42.84
C ILE A 792 -10.27 -1.73 -43.72
N SER A 793 -10.51 -0.57 -43.10
CA SER A 793 -10.80 0.64 -43.85
C SER A 793 -9.53 1.20 -44.50
N ASP A 794 -9.69 1.93 -45.62
CA ASP A 794 -8.56 2.59 -46.29
C ASP A 794 -7.85 3.57 -45.35
N HIS A 795 -8.61 4.26 -44.50
CA HIS A 795 -8.10 5.16 -43.47
C HIS A 795 -7.18 4.45 -42.48
N PHE A 796 -7.64 3.34 -41.87
CA PHE A 796 -6.84 2.61 -40.90
C PHE A 796 -5.65 1.93 -41.55
N LYS A 797 -5.81 1.40 -42.78
CA LYS A 797 -4.72 0.82 -43.56
C LYS A 797 -3.61 1.83 -43.86
N ALA A 798 -3.97 3.06 -44.23
CA ALA A 798 -3.02 4.16 -44.43
C ALA A 798 -2.35 4.54 -43.10
N SER A 799 -3.13 4.66 -42.02
CA SER A 799 -2.64 4.98 -40.68
C SER A 799 -1.61 3.96 -40.17
N LEU A 800 -1.86 2.66 -40.35
CA LEU A 800 -0.92 1.59 -39.98
C LEU A 800 0.39 1.60 -40.78
N SER A 801 0.45 2.33 -41.90
CA SER A 801 1.69 2.49 -42.68
C SER A 801 2.60 3.57 -42.10
N ASN A 802 2.09 4.43 -41.20
CA ASN A 802 2.89 5.40 -40.46
C ASN A 802 3.50 4.73 -39.21
N PRO A 803 4.84 4.61 -39.11
CA PRO A 803 5.48 3.98 -37.96
C PRO A 803 5.15 4.65 -36.61
N ALA A 804 4.97 5.97 -36.60
CA ALA A 804 4.63 6.69 -35.38
C ALA A 804 3.26 6.28 -34.85
N TYR A 805 2.25 6.26 -35.72
CA TYR A 805 0.92 5.80 -35.38
C TYR A 805 0.91 4.34 -34.93
N TYR A 806 1.60 3.48 -35.67
CA TYR A 806 1.71 2.04 -35.39
C TYR A 806 2.27 1.77 -33.99
N ASP A 807 3.33 2.47 -33.60
CA ASP A 807 3.95 2.34 -32.28
C ASP A 807 3.01 2.79 -31.16
N HIS A 808 2.33 3.93 -31.32
CA HIS A 808 1.34 4.43 -30.34
C HIS A 808 0.13 3.50 -30.20
N LEU A 809 -0.36 2.95 -31.31
CA LEU A 809 -1.45 1.98 -31.30
C LEU A 809 -1.04 0.71 -30.54
N ASN A 810 0.14 0.16 -30.85
CA ASN A 810 0.63 -1.05 -30.21
C ASN A 810 0.83 -0.87 -28.70
N ASP A 811 1.41 0.25 -28.29
CA ASP A 811 1.60 0.57 -26.89
C ASP A 811 0.25 0.69 -26.15
N ALA A 812 -0.72 1.38 -26.75
CA ALA A 812 -2.05 1.49 -26.20
C ALA A 812 -2.75 0.13 -26.05
N LEU A 813 -2.68 -0.73 -27.07
CA LEU A 813 -3.25 -2.08 -27.02
C LEU A 813 -2.56 -2.93 -25.94
N LYS A 814 -1.23 -2.89 -25.87
CA LYS A 814 -0.44 -3.63 -24.88
C LYS A 814 -0.78 -3.20 -23.45
N TYR A 815 -0.87 -1.89 -23.20
CA TYR A 815 -1.32 -1.35 -21.92
C TYR A 815 -2.74 -1.82 -21.57
N ALA A 816 -3.69 -1.69 -22.51
CA ALA A 816 -5.09 -2.05 -22.27
C ALA A 816 -5.27 -3.54 -21.98
N PHE A 817 -4.56 -4.43 -22.70
CA PHE A 817 -4.57 -5.87 -22.42
C PHE A 817 -3.99 -6.19 -21.04
N HIS A 818 -2.88 -5.54 -20.67
CA HIS A 818 -2.29 -5.71 -19.35
C HIS A 818 -3.23 -5.27 -18.24
N LYS A 819 -3.93 -4.15 -18.41
CA LYS A 819 -4.92 -3.66 -17.45
C LYS A 819 -6.12 -4.61 -17.34
N TYR A 820 -6.58 -5.19 -18.45
CA TYR A 820 -7.60 -6.23 -18.42
C TYR A 820 -7.15 -7.42 -17.56
N GLU A 821 -5.99 -7.99 -17.88
CA GLU A 821 -5.45 -9.17 -17.19
C GLU A 821 -5.20 -8.95 -15.70
N THR A 822 -4.70 -7.78 -15.32
CA THR A 822 -4.31 -7.48 -13.93
C THR A 822 -5.45 -6.95 -13.06
N VAL A 823 -6.45 -6.29 -13.64
CA VAL A 823 -7.51 -5.61 -12.87
C VAL A 823 -8.89 -6.22 -13.14
N TYR A 824 -9.29 -6.36 -14.40
CA TYR A 824 -10.68 -6.61 -14.76
C TYR A 824 -11.01 -8.06 -15.11
N LYS A 825 -10.00 -8.93 -15.24
CA LYS A 825 -10.21 -10.35 -15.50
C LYS A 825 -10.96 -11.00 -14.34
N SER A 826 -12.12 -11.57 -14.68
CA SER A 826 -13.09 -12.15 -13.75
C SER A 826 -13.84 -13.28 -14.44
N ASP A 827 -14.35 -14.23 -13.66
CA ASP A 827 -15.25 -15.29 -14.14
C ASP A 827 -16.66 -14.74 -14.44
N ASP A 828 -17.04 -13.66 -13.76
CA ASP A 828 -18.27 -12.89 -13.99
C ASP A 828 -18.05 -11.73 -14.98
N SER A 829 -19.14 -11.17 -15.51
CA SER A 829 -19.13 -10.00 -16.41
C SER A 829 -18.46 -8.76 -15.80
N PHE A 830 -18.49 -8.63 -14.47
CA PHE A 830 -17.87 -7.55 -13.70
C PHE A 830 -16.91 -8.13 -12.66
N LYS A 831 -15.85 -7.39 -12.35
CA LYS A 831 -14.94 -7.67 -11.24
C LYS A 831 -15.47 -6.99 -9.99
N LEU A 832 -15.69 -7.76 -8.93
CA LEU A 832 -16.13 -7.24 -7.63
C LEU A 832 -15.18 -6.16 -7.12
N TYR A 833 -15.76 -5.10 -6.57
CA TYR A 833 -15.11 -3.96 -5.92
C TYR A 833 -14.17 -3.14 -6.80
N GLU A 834 -14.23 -3.32 -8.12
CA GLU A 834 -13.60 -2.41 -9.07
C GLU A 834 -14.58 -1.35 -9.56
N LYS A 835 -14.02 -0.24 -10.05
CA LYS A 835 -14.79 0.91 -10.48
C LYS A 835 -15.17 0.85 -11.96
N TYR A 836 -16.42 1.22 -12.23
CA TYR A 836 -16.99 1.30 -13.56
C TYR A 836 -17.75 2.61 -13.76
N SER A 837 -17.57 3.25 -14.91
CA SER A 837 -18.48 4.32 -15.32
C SER A 837 -19.79 3.74 -15.86
N ARG A 838 -20.84 4.56 -15.92
CA ARG A 838 -22.12 4.15 -16.53
C ARG A 838 -21.93 3.64 -17.97
N GLU A 839 -21.04 4.27 -18.73
CA GLU A 839 -20.74 3.85 -20.10
C GLU A 839 -20.13 2.45 -20.15
N ASP A 840 -19.20 2.16 -19.24
CA ASP A 840 -18.55 0.85 -19.14
C ASP A 840 -19.56 -0.24 -18.80
N VAL A 841 -20.47 0.05 -17.85
CA VAL A 841 -21.56 -0.86 -17.47
C VAL A 841 -22.47 -1.16 -18.66
N LEU A 842 -22.93 -0.14 -19.39
CA LEU A 842 -23.80 -0.34 -20.55
C LEU A 842 -23.11 -1.18 -21.65
N ARG A 843 -21.80 -0.98 -21.84
CA ARG A 843 -21.02 -1.76 -22.80
C ARG A 843 -20.96 -3.22 -22.37
N ILE A 844 -20.56 -3.50 -21.12
CA ILE A 844 -20.47 -4.87 -20.59
C ILE A 844 -21.82 -5.59 -20.68
N LEU A 845 -22.91 -4.90 -20.36
CA LEU A 845 -24.29 -5.43 -20.48
C LEU A 845 -24.79 -5.52 -21.93
N ASN A 846 -23.96 -5.21 -22.93
CA ASN A 846 -24.26 -5.32 -24.36
C ASN A 846 -25.47 -4.51 -24.83
N TRP A 847 -25.67 -3.31 -24.28
CA TRP A 847 -26.73 -2.41 -24.73
C TRP A 847 -26.43 -1.85 -26.13
N ASP A 848 -27.45 -1.75 -26.99
CA ASP A 848 -27.26 -1.27 -28.37
C ASP A 848 -26.93 0.24 -28.45
N TYR A 849 -27.35 1.03 -27.46
CA TYR A 849 -27.20 2.48 -27.46
C TYR A 849 -26.72 3.00 -26.10
N PHE A 850 -25.82 3.98 -26.14
CA PHE A 850 -25.42 4.76 -24.98
C PHE A 850 -26.61 5.54 -24.42
N MET A 851 -26.69 5.66 -23.10
CA MET A 851 -27.63 6.55 -22.43
C MET A 851 -26.85 7.40 -21.43
N ASN A 852 -27.00 8.72 -21.49
CA ASN A 852 -26.35 9.61 -20.53
C ASN A 852 -26.88 9.40 -19.10
N GLY A 853 -26.14 9.89 -18.10
CA GLY A 853 -26.50 9.71 -16.69
C GLY A 853 -27.88 10.27 -16.32
N GLN A 854 -28.34 11.33 -16.98
CA GLN A 854 -29.69 11.89 -16.78
C GLN A 854 -30.79 10.93 -17.24
N ASN A 855 -30.57 10.21 -18.34
CA ASN A 855 -31.54 9.26 -18.89
C ASN A 855 -31.56 7.93 -18.13
N ILE A 856 -30.42 7.49 -17.60
CA ILE A 856 -30.33 6.32 -16.73
C ILE A 856 -30.95 6.66 -15.37
N GLY A 857 -30.58 7.79 -14.76
CA GLY A 857 -30.92 8.12 -13.38
C GLY A 857 -30.20 7.18 -12.39
N GLY A 858 -30.91 6.78 -11.32
CA GLY A 858 -30.41 5.82 -10.33
C GLY A 858 -30.54 4.35 -10.76
N TYR A 859 -31.38 4.03 -11.76
CA TYR A 859 -31.53 2.67 -12.29
C TYR A 859 -32.27 2.67 -13.63
N LYS A 860 -32.06 1.64 -14.44
CA LYS A 860 -32.80 1.45 -15.68
C LYS A 860 -32.95 -0.02 -16.02
N ILE A 861 -34.17 -0.49 -16.25
CA ILE A 861 -34.44 -1.85 -16.72
C ILE A 861 -34.55 -1.86 -18.24
N LYS A 862 -33.67 -2.61 -18.90
CA LYS A 862 -33.67 -2.81 -20.36
C LYS A 862 -32.85 -4.04 -20.72
N TYR A 863 -33.19 -4.70 -21.84
CA TYR A 863 -32.45 -5.86 -22.36
C TYR A 863 -32.24 -6.99 -21.33
N ASN A 864 -33.23 -7.22 -20.46
CA ASN A 864 -33.13 -8.20 -19.37
C ASN A 864 -32.05 -7.89 -18.31
N THR A 865 -31.63 -6.63 -18.21
CA THR A 865 -30.64 -6.15 -17.24
C THR A 865 -31.17 -4.94 -16.48
N CYS A 866 -30.69 -4.74 -15.26
CA CYS A 866 -31.03 -3.64 -14.37
C CYS A 866 -29.80 -3.16 -13.58
N PRO A 867 -28.93 -2.32 -14.16
CA PRO A 867 -27.90 -1.65 -13.40
C PRO A 867 -28.51 -0.60 -12.47
N ILE A 868 -28.14 -0.66 -11.19
CA ILE A 868 -28.52 0.26 -10.12
C ILE A 868 -27.28 1.05 -9.69
N PHE A 869 -27.37 2.39 -9.74
CA PHE A 869 -26.31 3.32 -9.35
C PHE A 869 -26.74 4.11 -8.12
N VAL A 870 -25.98 3.98 -7.03
CA VAL A 870 -26.24 4.65 -5.76
C VAL A 870 -25.09 5.59 -5.41
N THR A 871 -25.44 6.76 -4.89
CA THR A 871 -24.49 7.67 -4.23
C THR A 871 -24.88 7.76 -2.77
N TYR A 872 -24.00 7.29 -1.88
CA TYR A 872 -24.32 7.07 -0.46
C TYR A 872 -24.48 8.39 0.32
N ASN A 873 -23.44 9.21 0.31
CA ASN A 873 -23.42 10.53 0.93
C ASN A 873 -23.69 11.59 -0.16
N LYS A 874 -24.87 12.19 -0.09
CA LYS A 874 -25.33 13.23 -1.00
C LYS A 874 -24.94 14.59 -0.40
N SER A 875 -24.28 15.45 -1.16
CA SER A 875 -23.90 16.80 -0.72
C SER A 875 -25.10 17.60 -0.20
N GLU A 876 -24.84 18.50 0.76
CA GLU A 876 -25.88 19.32 1.43
C GLU A 876 -26.71 20.18 0.45
N ASP A 877 -26.17 20.46 -0.75
CA ASP A 877 -26.80 21.26 -1.81
C ASP A 877 -27.69 20.46 -2.79
N ILE A 878 -27.96 19.17 -2.55
CA ILE A 878 -28.80 18.35 -3.43
C ILE A 878 -30.29 18.56 -3.17
N SER A 879 -31.07 18.73 -4.25
CA SER A 879 -32.54 18.80 -4.18
C SER A 879 -33.13 17.60 -3.41
N GLU A 880 -34.03 17.87 -2.46
CA GLU A 880 -34.78 16.86 -1.71
C GLU A 880 -35.40 15.76 -2.60
N THR A 881 -35.69 16.10 -3.86
CA THR A 881 -36.26 15.18 -4.85
C THR A 881 -35.41 13.95 -5.17
N ILE A 882 -34.09 13.96 -4.97
CA ILE A 882 -33.20 12.83 -5.29
C ILE A 882 -32.43 12.26 -4.07
N ASN A 883 -32.73 12.76 -2.87
CA ASN A 883 -32.09 12.34 -1.62
C ASN A 883 -32.67 11.03 -1.02
N TYR A 884 -32.66 9.93 -1.79
CA TYR A 884 -33.07 8.58 -1.36
C TYR A 884 -32.25 8.05 -0.17
N ALA A 885 -32.90 7.32 0.74
CA ALA A 885 -32.29 6.68 1.92
C ALA A 885 -31.84 5.24 1.61
N ASP A 886 -31.04 5.11 0.55
CA ASP A 886 -30.38 3.85 0.20
C ASP A 886 -29.30 3.56 1.24
N HIS A 887 -29.26 2.34 1.77
CA HIS A 887 -28.28 1.96 2.79
C HIS A 887 -28.05 0.46 2.81
N PHE A 888 -26.87 0.07 3.28
CA PHE A 888 -26.63 -1.31 3.66
C PHE A 888 -27.43 -1.64 4.92
N ILE A 889 -28.13 -2.78 4.91
CA ILE A 889 -28.72 -3.35 6.13
C ILE A 889 -27.65 -4.17 6.85
N ASP A 890 -26.89 -4.96 6.09
CA ASP A 890 -25.74 -5.77 6.50
C ASP A 890 -24.85 -6.01 5.26
N LYS A 891 -23.80 -6.84 5.37
CA LYS A 891 -22.85 -7.11 4.28
C LYS A 891 -23.43 -7.89 3.10
N ASN A 892 -24.59 -8.52 3.26
CA ASN A 892 -25.26 -9.31 2.24
C ASN A 892 -26.60 -8.70 1.82
N THR A 893 -27.04 -7.61 2.45
CA THR A 893 -28.38 -7.07 2.24
C THR A 893 -28.37 -5.57 2.03
N PHE A 894 -28.97 -5.14 0.93
CA PHE A 894 -29.05 -3.73 0.56
C PHE A 894 -30.50 -3.23 0.49
N SER A 895 -30.79 -2.10 1.15
CA SER A 895 -32.07 -1.41 1.02
C SER A 895 -31.98 -0.35 -0.06
N TRP A 896 -32.84 -0.46 -1.07
CA TRP A 896 -32.84 0.43 -2.23
C TRP A 896 -34.22 1.03 -2.48
N MET A 897 -34.26 2.33 -2.79
CA MET A 897 -35.49 3.04 -3.10
C MET A 897 -35.59 3.37 -4.60
N SER A 898 -36.78 3.12 -5.17
CA SER A 898 -37.08 3.49 -6.55
C SER A 898 -37.09 5.00 -6.77
N ARG A 899 -37.19 5.45 -8.03
CA ARG A 899 -37.48 6.86 -8.34
C ARG A 899 -38.82 7.30 -7.73
N ASN A 900 -38.99 8.61 -7.51
CA ASN A 900 -40.24 9.16 -6.99
C ASN A 900 -41.42 8.93 -7.95
N ASN A 901 -42.64 9.03 -7.40
CA ASN A 901 -43.89 8.80 -8.12
C ASN A 901 -43.95 7.40 -8.75
N ARG A 902 -43.50 6.40 -8.00
CA ARG A 902 -43.56 4.98 -8.37
C ARG A 902 -44.39 4.21 -7.35
N ARG A 903 -45.21 3.32 -7.88
CA ARG A 903 -46.07 2.42 -7.12
C ARG A 903 -45.72 0.97 -7.44
N THR A 904 -46.11 0.04 -6.59
CA THR A 904 -45.97 -1.40 -6.85
C THR A 904 -46.67 -1.86 -8.13
N SER A 905 -47.65 -1.10 -8.64
CA SER A 905 -48.30 -1.33 -9.93
C SER A 905 -47.62 -0.64 -11.12
N SER A 906 -46.49 0.04 -10.92
CA SER A 906 -45.79 0.74 -12.00
C SER A 906 -45.16 -0.27 -12.96
N PRO A 907 -45.47 -0.23 -14.27
CA PRO A 907 -44.95 -1.20 -15.23
C PRO A 907 -43.42 -1.29 -15.26
N GLU A 908 -42.75 -0.18 -14.96
CA GLU A 908 -41.29 -0.11 -14.88
C GLU A 908 -40.70 -1.01 -13.78
N LEU A 909 -41.42 -1.25 -12.67
CA LEU A 909 -40.94 -2.06 -11.55
C LEU A 909 -41.42 -3.51 -11.61
N GLU A 910 -42.30 -3.83 -12.56
CA GLU A 910 -42.88 -5.18 -12.70
C GLU A 910 -41.81 -6.27 -12.84
N PRO A 911 -40.71 -6.08 -13.60
CA PRO A 911 -39.63 -7.07 -13.68
C PRO A 911 -38.87 -7.31 -12.36
N LEU A 912 -38.85 -6.34 -11.45
CA LEU A 912 -38.24 -6.50 -10.11
C LEU A 912 -39.21 -7.09 -9.10
N ILE A 913 -40.51 -6.90 -9.30
CA ILE A 913 -41.58 -7.43 -8.43
C ILE A 913 -41.88 -8.89 -8.77
N ASN A 914 -42.00 -9.19 -10.07
CA ASN A 914 -42.17 -10.54 -10.59
C ASN A 914 -40.82 -11.08 -11.08
N TYR A 915 -39.83 -11.06 -10.18
CA TYR A 915 -38.46 -11.44 -10.48
C TYR A 915 -38.37 -12.90 -10.93
N THR A 916 -37.73 -13.12 -12.09
CA THR A 916 -37.56 -14.45 -12.68
C THR A 916 -36.15 -14.60 -13.24
N ASP A 917 -35.88 -13.94 -14.36
CA ASP A 917 -34.61 -14.02 -15.08
C ASP A 917 -34.19 -12.59 -15.43
N LEU A 918 -33.75 -11.80 -14.45
CA LEU A 918 -33.30 -10.41 -14.65
C LEU A 918 -31.95 -10.21 -13.97
N ASP A 919 -30.95 -9.74 -14.72
CA ASP A 919 -29.63 -9.44 -14.17
C ASP A 919 -29.66 -8.07 -13.49
N VAL A 920 -29.70 -8.04 -12.16
CA VAL A 920 -29.70 -6.80 -11.36
C VAL A 920 -28.31 -6.58 -10.78
N GLU A 921 -27.69 -5.46 -11.10
CA GLU A 921 -26.28 -5.19 -10.79
C GLU A 921 -26.14 -3.92 -9.95
N LEU A 922 -25.44 -3.98 -8.81
CA LEU A 922 -25.30 -2.85 -7.88
C LEU A 922 -23.96 -2.13 -8.04
N PHE A 923 -24.03 -0.81 -8.18
CA PHE A 923 -22.88 0.09 -8.27
C PHE A 923 -23.03 1.24 -7.26
N ILE A 924 -22.03 1.43 -6.39
CA ILE A 924 -22.06 2.45 -5.33
C ILE A 924 -20.85 3.39 -5.43
N GLN A 925 -21.09 4.69 -5.24
CA GLN A 925 -20.04 5.66 -4.94
C GLN A 925 -20.37 6.36 -3.61
N LYS A 926 -19.36 6.79 -2.86
CA LYS A 926 -19.60 7.44 -1.58
C LYS A 926 -20.06 8.89 -1.78
N ASN A 927 -19.30 9.68 -2.52
CA ASN A 927 -19.60 11.08 -2.85
C ASN A 927 -19.55 11.36 -4.35
N ASN A 928 -20.24 12.40 -4.82
CA ASN A 928 -20.14 12.86 -6.21
C ASN A 928 -18.74 13.42 -6.58
N ASP A 929 -17.97 13.86 -5.59
CA ASP A 929 -16.63 14.43 -5.79
C ASP A 929 -15.56 13.36 -6.09
N GLU A 930 -15.90 12.08 -5.98
CA GLU A 930 -15.00 10.95 -6.27
C GLU A 930 -14.89 10.61 -7.76
N GLY A 931 -15.68 11.27 -8.62
CA GLY A 931 -15.64 11.10 -10.06
C GLY A 931 -16.97 10.60 -10.64
N ILE A 932 -16.89 10.02 -11.84
CA ILE A 932 -18.06 9.50 -12.59
C ILE A 932 -18.25 7.99 -12.44
N GLU A 933 -17.39 7.35 -11.66
CA GLU A 933 -17.24 5.90 -11.57
C GLU A 933 -17.71 5.38 -10.21
N PHE A 934 -18.29 4.19 -10.22
CA PHE A 934 -18.93 3.56 -9.09
C PHE A 934 -18.27 2.21 -8.84
N TYR A 935 -18.07 1.86 -7.58
CA TYR A 935 -17.64 0.52 -7.18
C TYR A 935 -18.74 -0.48 -7.49
N TYR A 936 -18.40 -1.54 -8.22
CA TYR A 936 -19.31 -2.67 -8.42
C TYR A 936 -19.36 -3.51 -7.14
N ILE A 937 -20.54 -3.63 -6.55
CA ILE A 937 -20.74 -4.34 -5.29
C ILE A 937 -21.09 -5.81 -5.52
N GLY A 938 -21.85 -6.09 -6.58
CA GLY A 938 -22.25 -7.45 -6.94
C GLY A 938 -23.65 -7.51 -7.54
N LYS A 939 -24.04 -8.73 -7.92
CA LYS A 939 -25.38 -9.09 -8.38
C LYS A 939 -26.37 -9.07 -7.22
N LEU A 940 -27.60 -8.63 -7.51
CA LEU A 940 -28.69 -8.51 -6.55
C LEU A 940 -29.85 -9.46 -6.86
N THR A 941 -30.46 -10.00 -5.82
CA THR A 941 -31.72 -10.75 -5.89
C THR A 941 -32.78 -10.09 -5.00
N PRO A 942 -33.97 -9.70 -5.51
CA PRO A 942 -34.99 -9.08 -4.69
C PRO A 942 -35.54 -10.06 -3.64
N LEU A 943 -35.47 -9.69 -2.35
CA LEU A 943 -36.03 -10.47 -1.24
C LEU A 943 -37.45 -10.02 -0.90
N LYS A 944 -37.66 -8.72 -0.73
CA LYS A 944 -38.95 -8.12 -0.36
C LYS A 944 -39.07 -6.71 -0.91
N TYR A 945 -40.31 -6.26 -1.08
CA TYR A 945 -40.60 -4.87 -1.46
C TYR A 945 -41.79 -4.32 -0.66
N LYS A 946 -41.80 -3.00 -0.44
CA LYS A 946 -42.90 -2.30 0.23
C LYS A 946 -43.18 -0.95 -0.44
N GLN A 947 -44.46 -0.59 -0.51
CA GLN A 947 -44.87 0.77 -0.88
C GLN A 947 -44.59 1.71 0.29
N VAL A 948 -43.86 2.80 0.04
CA VAL A 948 -43.57 3.86 1.00
C VAL A 948 -43.99 5.21 0.40
N PHE A 949 -44.10 6.23 1.25
CA PHE A 949 -44.34 7.60 0.84
C PHE A 949 -43.23 8.49 1.40
N ARG A 950 -42.71 9.38 0.57
CA ARG A 950 -41.71 10.35 0.98
C ARG A 950 -42.29 11.75 0.88
N ASN A 951 -42.17 12.51 1.96
CA ASN A 951 -42.54 13.92 1.96
C ASN A 951 -41.43 14.73 1.29
N ILE A 952 -41.75 15.40 0.19
CA ILE A 952 -40.84 16.29 -0.53
C ILE A 952 -41.62 17.57 -0.83
N ASN A 953 -41.14 18.73 -0.38
CA ASN A 953 -41.84 20.02 -0.54
C ASN A 953 -43.33 19.96 -0.12
N ASP A 954 -43.64 19.45 1.07
CA ASP A 954 -45.00 19.30 1.63
C ASP A 954 -45.97 18.43 0.80
N LYS A 955 -45.43 17.54 -0.06
CA LYS A 955 -46.23 16.57 -0.83
C LYS A 955 -45.68 15.16 -0.66
N ASP A 956 -46.57 14.24 -0.30
CA ASP A 956 -46.26 12.82 -0.21
C ASP A 956 -46.17 12.20 -1.61
N GLN A 957 -44.96 11.84 -2.01
CA GLN A 957 -44.70 11.14 -3.26
C GLN A 957 -44.56 9.64 -3.01
N PRO A 958 -45.30 8.78 -3.74
CA PRO A 958 -45.17 7.33 -3.59
C PRO A 958 -43.82 6.86 -4.14
N ILE A 959 -43.18 5.94 -3.41
CA ILE A 959 -41.92 5.30 -3.74
C ILE A 959 -41.99 3.81 -3.36
N VAL A 960 -41.22 2.95 -4.02
CA VAL A 960 -41.14 1.53 -3.66
C VAL A 960 -39.75 1.27 -3.07
N ASN A 961 -39.70 0.71 -1.87
CA ASN A 961 -38.46 0.29 -1.23
C ASN A 961 -38.30 -1.21 -1.41
N PHE A 962 -37.21 -1.63 -2.03
CA PHE A 962 -36.80 -3.02 -2.16
C PHE A 962 -35.72 -3.33 -1.13
N THR A 963 -35.71 -4.56 -0.66
CA THR A 963 -34.58 -5.16 0.03
C THR A 963 -34.03 -6.24 -0.88
N PHE A 964 -32.76 -6.13 -1.22
CA PHE A 964 -32.04 -7.07 -2.06
C PHE A 964 -31.05 -7.88 -1.25
N GLU A 965 -30.91 -9.15 -1.58
CA GLU A 965 -29.74 -9.97 -1.25
C GLU A 965 -28.63 -9.65 -2.26
N ILE A 966 -27.40 -9.51 -1.77
CA ILE A 966 -26.18 -9.36 -2.56
C ILE A 966 -25.53 -10.74 -2.63
N LEU A 967 -25.37 -11.29 -3.84
CA LEU A 967 -24.87 -12.66 -4.02
C LEU A 967 -23.44 -12.84 -3.50
N SER A 968 -22.63 -11.79 -3.55
CA SER A 968 -21.27 -11.77 -3.02
C SER A 968 -21.22 -10.82 -1.82
N GLU A 969 -20.82 -11.34 -0.67
CA GLU A 969 -20.67 -10.57 0.56
C GLU A 969 -19.73 -9.37 0.36
N VAL A 970 -20.10 -8.19 0.85
CA VAL A 970 -19.25 -7.00 0.74
C VAL A 970 -18.06 -7.10 1.70
N LYS A 971 -16.84 -6.86 1.21
CA LYS A 971 -15.63 -6.78 2.03
C LYS A 971 -15.79 -5.80 3.20
N ASP A 972 -15.28 -6.18 4.38
CA ASP A 972 -15.39 -5.42 5.63
C ASP A 972 -14.91 -3.98 5.50
N GLU A 973 -13.82 -3.77 4.78
CA GLU A 973 -13.23 -2.45 4.64
C GLU A 973 -14.07 -1.58 3.72
N LEU A 974 -14.53 -2.14 2.60
CA LEU A 974 -15.39 -1.42 1.66
C LEU A 974 -16.75 -1.10 2.30
N TYR A 975 -17.30 -2.03 3.08
CA TYR A 975 -18.49 -1.82 3.89
C TYR A 975 -18.28 -0.69 4.89
N SER A 976 -17.21 -0.75 5.68
CA SER A 976 -16.86 0.28 6.66
C SER A 976 -16.63 1.65 6.01
N TYR A 977 -16.02 1.69 4.83
CA TYR A 977 -15.81 2.92 4.06
C TYR A 977 -17.13 3.59 3.66
N PHE A 978 -18.16 2.81 3.30
CA PHE A 978 -19.46 3.39 2.94
C PHE A 978 -20.33 3.71 4.16
N VAL A 979 -20.23 2.93 5.24
CA VAL A 979 -21.16 2.98 6.38
C VAL A 979 -20.63 3.78 7.57
N LYS A 980 -19.33 3.67 7.88
CA LYS A 980 -18.71 4.18 9.11
C LYS A 980 -17.87 5.44 8.90
N ASP A 981 -17.07 5.47 7.83
CA ASP A 981 -16.25 6.62 7.44
C ASP A 981 -17.04 7.60 6.57
#